data_AF-A0A535QN58-F1
#
_entry.id   AF-A0A535QN58-F1
#
_cell.length_a   1.000
_cell.length_b   1.000
_cell.length_c   1.000
_cell.angle_alpha   90.00
_cell.angle_beta   90.00
_cell.angle_gamma   90.00
#
_symmetry.space_group_name_H-M   'P 1'
#
loop_
_entity.id
_entity.type
_entity.pdbx_description
1 polymer ?
#
loop_
_entity_poly.entity_id
_entity_poly.type
_entity_poly.pdbx_seq_one_letter_code
_entity_poly.pdbx_strand_id
1 'polypeptide(L)'
;MKIVFFTTAHNSLSQRAFVELVDRGHTVFVVIASSEEVMLEAVEREQPDLIVAPMLKKVIPASIWQQHTCIIVHPGIKGDRGPSSLDWAILHAHEQWGITLLQADAEMDGGAIWAWRTFAMRAGSKSHLYRHEVTEAAIEALLETIAKCESTTFVPEPLDYSREDVRGCLQASMKQADRAIDWAEPSASILRKIRCADSYPGILDTVLGMPCYLYGAHEEDVLRGRPGEIIAKRDGAICRATGDGAIWITHLKQKGPDGQPSFKLPATQVLGDCLAHAPDVPLAVDQAYDGRTYRDIWYEERQAIGYLHFDFYNGAMSTDHCQRLREAFLLIRRRPTKVIVLMGGPDFWSNGIHLNVIEAANDSAQESWRNIQAMNDLVRELITTESHLVISALQGNAAAGGVMLALAADCVYARKGIVLNPHYKGMGKLYGSEYWTYLLPKRVGGEKARELTEALLPISTSTAQQIGLLDDAFEEDAASFREHISKIAEELASSHRYEQMLEEKRHTRKTDEASKPLQAYREEELQWMWMNFFGADRSYHLARKRFVYKGLIPSRERGDERCGTGGRVEFPAGQAARCHDGEQPARDDYCRRASMTAEILNGRAMSAEMKAELRSEVRRCVENQGQAPGLVIVRVGGEAASGVYSKAILRGAEDVGITARLAHLPVHTSADELRALLVQLNTDQAVHGILVQMPLPAHLSQKMVATTIASSKDIDGIGPHSAGNLFLGLPSFLPSTAAAVMELLGRTHTPLEGRRVVVISRSNVVGKPLGMMLLQKNATVTICHSCTTNLAAVTRQADVLVAAAGCARMVTAEMVKPGAIVIDVGINALPGGGMVGDVDFASVREVAGAITPVPGGVGPLTNVMLLKQCVQAAWQLAGEKKDFKTAA
;
A
#
# COMPACT_ATOMS: atom_id res chain seq x y z
N MET A 1 -8.66 -26.00 -6.09
CA MET A 1 -7.65 -26.02 -4.99
C MET A 1 -7.55 -24.64 -4.34
N LYS A 2 -7.21 -24.60 -3.04
CA LYS A 2 -6.70 -23.43 -2.32
C LYS A 2 -5.18 -23.40 -2.40
N ILE A 3 -4.65 -22.35 -3.00
CA ILE A 3 -3.23 -22.21 -3.30
C ILE A 3 -2.68 -20.98 -2.56
N VAL A 4 -1.59 -21.15 -1.81
CA VAL A 4 -0.88 -20.04 -1.16
C VAL A 4 0.38 -19.73 -1.94
N PHE A 5 0.56 -18.47 -2.33
CA PHE A 5 1.79 -17.96 -2.90
C PHE A 5 2.68 -17.38 -1.80
N PHE A 6 3.88 -17.94 -1.65
CA PHE A 6 4.96 -17.29 -0.92
C PHE A 6 5.85 -16.51 -1.88
N THR A 7 5.83 -15.19 -1.75
CA THR A 7 6.61 -14.33 -2.61
C THR A 7 7.35 -13.25 -1.84
N THR A 8 8.49 -12.79 -2.37
CA THR A 8 9.20 -11.61 -1.83
C THR A 8 8.46 -10.32 -2.16
N ALA A 9 7.79 -10.28 -3.30
CA ALA A 9 6.96 -9.18 -3.77
C ALA A 9 5.93 -9.74 -4.74
N HIS A 10 4.73 -9.16 -4.80
CA HIS A 10 3.75 -9.56 -5.81
C HIS A 10 4.16 -9.02 -7.20
N ASN A 11 5.23 -9.59 -7.75
CA ASN A 11 5.89 -9.23 -9.00
C ASN A 11 5.09 -9.72 -10.22
N SER A 12 5.60 -9.44 -11.43
CA SER A 12 4.93 -9.84 -12.68
C SER A 12 4.64 -11.33 -12.80
N LEU A 13 5.58 -12.20 -12.42
CA LEU A 13 5.37 -13.65 -12.54
C LEU A 13 4.30 -14.12 -11.56
N SER A 14 4.36 -13.67 -10.31
CA SER A 14 3.32 -14.01 -9.32
C SER A 14 1.95 -13.42 -9.69
N GLN A 15 1.88 -12.24 -10.30
CA GLN A 15 0.61 -11.70 -10.80
C GLN A 15 0.08 -12.48 -12.00
N ARG A 16 0.94 -12.85 -12.96
CA ARG A 16 0.56 -13.68 -14.09
C ARG A 16 0.05 -15.04 -13.62
N ALA A 17 0.79 -15.70 -12.72
CA ALA A 17 0.35 -16.96 -12.12
C ALA A 17 -0.97 -16.79 -11.35
N PHE A 18 -1.13 -15.69 -10.60
CA PHE A 18 -2.36 -15.42 -9.87
C PHE A 18 -3.57 -15.37 -10.81
N VAL A 19 -3.51 -14.55 -11.88
CA VAL A 19 -4.67 -14.40 -12.79
C VAL A 19 -4.97 -15.68 -13.56
N GLU A 20 -3.95 -16.43 -13.99
CA GLU A 20 -4.14 -17.71 -14.69
C GLU A 20 -4.83 -18.77 -13.83
N LEU A 21 -4.50 -18.82 -12.53
CA LEU A 21 -5.10 -19.78 -11.60
C LEU A 21 -6.50 -19.35 -11.16
N VAL A 22 -6.72 -18.06 -10.93
CA VAL A 22 -8.05 -17.52 -10.60
C VAL A 22 -9.03 -17.74 -11.75
N ASP A 23 -8.61 -17.50 -13.00
CA ASP A 23 -9.44 -17.73 -14.19
C ASP A 23 -9.84 -19.21 -14.36
N ARG A 24 -9.05 -20.13 -13.80
CA ARG A 24 -9.32 -21.58 -13.78
C ARG A 24 -10.09 -22.04 -12.53
N GLY A 25 -10.57 -21.11 -11.71
CA GLY A 25 -11.42 -21.40 -10.55
C GLY A 25 -10.65 -21.81 -9.29
N HIS A 26 -9.32 -21.64 -9.24
CA HIS A 26 -8.55 -21.83 -8.01
C HIS A 26 -8.69 -20.61 -7.09
N THR A 27 -8.68 -20.84 -5.78
CA THR A 27 -8.57 -19.75 -4.80
C THR A 27 -7.11 -19.52 -4.50
N VAL A 28 -6.58 -18.34 -4.81
CA VAL A 28 -5.16 -18.01 -4.63
C VAL A 28 -4.99 -16.93 -3.56
N PHE A 29 -4.16 -17.21 -2.56
CA PHE A 29 -3.79 -16.26 -1.51
C PHE A 29 -2.34 -15.83 -1.69
N VAL A 30 -2.09 -14.53 -1.81
CA VAL A 30 -0.73 -14.00 -1.99
C VAL A 30 -0.17 -13.51 -0.67
N VAL A 31 0.96 -14.08 -0.25
CA VAL A 31 1.62 -13.75 1.00
C VAL A 31 3.00 -13.20 0.70
N ILE A 32 3.23 -11.96 1.15
CA ILE A 32 4.57 -11.37 1.17
C ILE A 32 5.34 -12.03 2.30
N ALA A 33 6.16 -13.02 1.97
CA ALA A 33 6.89 -13.86 2.89
C ALA A 33 8.09 -13.11 3.51
N SER A 34 7.79 -12.14 4.37
CA SER A 34 8.77 -11.26 5.00
C SER A 34 9.45 -11.89 6.22
N SER A 35 8.91 -12.95 6.81
CA SER A 35 9.52 -13.73 7.90
C SER A 35 8.97 -15.16 7.94
N GLU A 36 9.60 -16.02 8.75
CA GLU A 36 9.13 -17.39 9.00
C GLU A 36 7.75 -17.39 9.68
N GLU A 37 7.55 -16.51 10.65
CA GLU A 37 6.28 -16.35 11.37
C GLU A 37 5.14 -16.00 10.41
N VAL A 38 5.38 -15.07 9.47
CA VAL A 38 4.38 -14.70 8.46
C VAL A 38 4.01 -15.87 7.55
N MET A 39 4.97 -16.72 7.20
CA MET A 39 4.70 -17.92 6.41
C MET A 39 3.88 -18.94 7.21
N LEU A 40 4.26 -19.20 8.47
CA LEU A 40 3.54 -20.13 9.35
C LEU A 40 2.11 -19.68 9.62
N GLU A 41 1.90 -18.41 9.97
CA GLU A 41 0.57 -17.82 10.17
C GLU A 41 -0.30 -17.90 8.91
N ALA A 42 0.30 -17.83 7.73
CA ALA A 42 -0.43 -17.97 6.48
C ALA A 42 -0.85 -19.42 6.22
N VAL A 43 0.02 -20.40 6.45
CA VAL A 43 -0.35 -21.83 6.31
C VAL A 43 -1.44 -22.21 7.29
N GLU A 44 -1.28 -21.83 8.56
CA GLU A 44 -2.26 -22.13 9.61
C GLU A 44 -3.63 -21.52 9.29
N ARG A 45 -3.65 -20.27 8.79
CA ARG A 45 -4.88 -19.56 8.48
C ARG A 45 -5.58 -20.09 7.23
N GLU A 46 -4.85 -20.24 6.13
CA GLU A 46 -5.46 -20.55 4.83
C GLU A 46 -5.67 -22.05 4.61
N GLN A 47 -4.93 -22.90 5.33
CA GLN A 47 -4.93 -24.36 5.19
C GLN A 47 -4.79 -24.77 3.70
N PRO A 48 -3.66 -24.46 3.06
CA PRO A 48 -3.49 -24.61 1.62
C PRO A 48 -3.40 -26.08 1.19
N ASP A 49 -4.04 -26.39 0.05
CA ASP A 49 -3.85 -27.66 -0.66
C ASP A 49 -2.45 -27.69 -1.33
N LEU A 50 -1.95 -26.53 -1.74
CA LEU A 50 -0.68 -26.36 -2.42
C LEU A 50 -0.04 -25.02 -2.04
N ILE A 51 1.26 -25.02 -1.80
CA ILE A 51 2.05 -23.80 -1.64
C ILE A 51 2.94 -23.66 -2.87
N VAL A 52 2.94 -22.47 -3.47
CA VAL A 52 3.80 -22.14 -4.62
C VAL A 52 4.67 -20.94 -4.25
N ALA A 53 5.93 -20.97 -4.64
CA ALA A 53 6.87 -19.86 -4.51
C ALA A 53 7.31 -19.38 -5.90
N PRO A 54 6.53 -18.49 -6.56
CA PRO A 54 6.87 -17.99 -7.90
C PRO A 54 8.14 -17.13 -7.91
N MET A 55 8.44 -16.46 -6.80
CA MET A 55 9.66 -15.67 -6.62
C MET A 55 9.93 -15.44 -5.14
N LEU A 56 10.86 -16.21 -4.56
CA LEU A 56 11.15 -16.13 -3.13
C LEU A 56 12.65 -16.04 -2.86
N LYS A 57 13.06 -15.05 -2.05
CA LYS A 57 14.45 -14.88 -1.59
C LYS A 57 14.69 -15.52 -0.23
N LYS A 58 13.63 -15.82 0.52
CA LYS A 58 13.70 -16.45 1.83
C LYS A 58 13.51 -17.96 1.69
N VAL A 59 14.11 -18.71 2.60
CA VAL A 59 13.89 -20.16 2.67
C VAL A 59 12.51 -20.43 3.27
N ILE A 60 11.78 -21.39 2.73
CA ILE A 60 10.53 -21.88 3.33
C ILE A 60 10.91 -22.72 4.55
N PRO A 61 10.34 -22.48 5.74
CA PRO A 61 10.63 -23.27 6.94
C PRO A 61 10.37 -24.77 6.76
N ALA A 62 11.22 -25.61 7.37
CA ALA A 62 11.09 -27.07 7.33
C ALA A 62 9.75 -27.56 7.90
N SER A 63 9.26 -26.90 8.95
CA SER A 63 7.93 -27.13 9.51
C SER A 63 6.80 -27.00 8.50
N ILE A 64 6.97 -26.22 7.44
CA ILE A 64 5.98 -26.05 6.38
C ILE A 64 6.17 -27.09 5.28
N TRP A 65 7.35 -27.15 4.65
CA TRP A 65 7.53 -27.99 3.45
C TRP A 65 7.58 -29.49 3.74
N GLN A 66 7.80 -29.89 5.00
CA GLN A 66 7.66 -31.29 5.41
C GLN A 66 6.19 -31.72 5.58
N GLN A 67 5.26 -30.78 5.73
CA GLN A 67 3.84 -31.04 5.98
C GLN A 67 2.95 -30.69 4.78
N HIS A 68 3.39 -29.76 3.94
CA HIS A 68 2.67 -29.29 2.77
C HIS A 68 3.54 -29.41 1.52
N THR A 69 2.91 -29.79 0.40
CA THR A 69 3.55 -29.71 -0.91
C THR A 69 3.87 -28.26 -1.23
N CYS A 70 5.16 -27.94 -1.28
CA CYS A 70 5.68 -26.61 -1.57
C CYS A 70 6.45 -26.66 -2.88
N ILE A 71 6.02 -25.91 -3.89
CA ILE A 71 6.64 -25.87 -5.21
C ILE A 71 7.39 -24.55 -5.38
N ILE A 72 8.68 -24.62 -5.67
CA ILE A 72 9.55 -23.49 -5.98
C ILE A 72 9.64 -23.37 -7.50
N VAL A 73 9.39 -22.16 -8.03
CA VAL A 73 9.62 -21.85 -9.44
C VAL A 73 11.05 -21.36 -9.60
N HIS A 74 11.91 -22.20 -10.15
CA HIS A 74 13.31 -21.91 -10.39
C HIS A 74 13.55 -21.49 -11.84
N PRO A 75 14.14 -20.30 -12.11
CA PRO A 75 14.42 -19.83 -13.47
C PRO A 75 15.72 -20.45 -14.02
N GLY A 76 15.80 -21.79 -13.99
CA GLY A 76 16.92 -22.59 -14.44
C GLY A 76 16.48 -23.91 -15.06
N ILE A 77 17.30 -24.44 -15.97
CA ILE A 77 17.14 -25.80 -16.53
C ILE A 77 17.30 -26.87 -15.45
N LYS A 78 16.93 -28.12 -15.75
CA LYS A 78 17.10 -29.24 -14.81
C LYS A 78 18.51 -29.31 -14.23
N GLY A 79 18.58 -29.37 -12.89
CA GLY A 79 19.81 -29.48 -12.12
C GLY A 79 20.56 -28.18 -11.88
N ASP A 80 20.13 -27.08 -12.52
CA ASP A 80 20.63 -25.75 -12.20
C ASP A 80 20.12 -25.35 -10.81
N ARG A 81 21.01 -24.80 -9.98
CA ARG A 81 20.69 -24.39 -8.60
C ARG A 81 21.34 -23.07 -8.27
N GLY A 82 20.70 -22.29 -7.40
CA GLY A 82 21.26 -21.08 -6.82
C GLY A 82 20.58 -19.79 -7.29
N PRO A 83 20.87 -18.66 -6.63
CA PRO A 83 20.04 -17.46 -6.72
C PRO A 83 20.33 -16.54 -7.92
N SER A 84 21.24 -16.93 -8.82
CA SER A 84 21.71 -16.09 -9.94
C SER A 84 21.69 -16.82 -11.30
N SER A 85 20.83 -17.84 -11.44
CA SER A 85 20.73 -18.70 -12.63
C SER A 85 20.63 -17.93 -13.95
N LEU A 86 19.65 -17.03 -14.05
CA LEU A 86 19.44 -16.27 -15.29
C LEU A 86 20.56 -15.23 -15.51
N ASP A 87 21.18 -14.70 -14.45
CA ASP A 87 22.35 -13.83 -14.56
C ASP A 87 23.52 -14.57 -15.22
N TRP A 88 23.82 -15.78 -14.75
CA TRP A 88 24.88 -16.63 -15.32
C TRP A 88 24.55 -17.08 -16.75
N ALA A 89 23.30 -17.47 -17.00
CA ALA A 89 22.84 -17.88 -18.33
C ALA A 89 23.09 -16.79 -19.38
N ILE A 90 22.76 -15.54 -19.05
CA ILE A 90 22.98 -14.38 -19.93
C ILE A 90 24.48 -14.08 -20.06
N LEU A 91 25.23 -14.05 -18.95
CA LEU A 91 26.65 -13.70 -18.97
C LEU A 91 27.47 -14.69 -19.82
N HIS A 92 27.20 -15.98 -19.68
CA HIS A 92 27.86 -17.04 -20.45
C HIS A 92 27.28 -17.23 -21.86
N ALA A 93 26.26 -16.46 -22.24
CA ALA A 93 25.57 -16.53 -23.54
C ALA A 93 25.13 -17.96 -23.90
N HIS A 94 24.43 -18.62 -22.98
CA HIS A 94 23.75 -19.86 -23.31
C HIS A 94 22.71 -19.63 -24.41
N GLU A 95 22.66 -20.52 -25.41
CA GLU A 95 21.68 -20.45 -26.51
C GLU A 95 20.30 -20.98 -26.10
N GLN A 96 20.27 -21.87 -25.12
CA GLN A 96 19.06 -22.43 -24.54
C GLN A 96 19.11 -22.34 -23.03
N TRP A 97 17.95 -22.04 -22.43
CA TRP A 97 17.76 -22.05 -20.98
C TRP A 97 16.39 -22.63 -20.66
N GLY A 98 15.92 -22.47 -19.42
CA GLY A 98 14.66 -23.05 -19.01
C GLY A 98 14.21 -22.63 -17.61
N ILE A 99 13.13 -23.28 -17.19
CA ILE A 99 12.57 -23.20 -15.86
C ILE A 99 12.39 -24.62 -15.31
N THR A 100 12.43 -24.73 -13.99
CA THR A 100 12.16 -25.98 -13.28
C THR A 100 11.24 -25.69 -12.11
N LEU A 101 10.15 -26.44 -11.98
CA LEU A 101 9.30 -26.45 -10.79
C LEU A 101 9.72 -27.63 -9.93
N LEU A 102 10.24 -27.31 -8.75
CA LEU A 102 10.87 -28.26 -7.86
C LEU A 102 10.24 -28.18 -6.47
N GLN A 103 10.16 -29.32 -5.81
CA GLN A 103 9.66 -29.38 -4.44
C GLN A 103 10.66 -28.71 -3.49
N ALA A 104 10.18 -27.97 -2.50
CA ALA A 104 11.04 -27.44 -1.46
C ALA A 104 11.65 -28.59 -0.64
N ASP A 105 12.93 -28.45 -0.32
CA ASP A 105 13.73 -29.43 0.42
C ASP A 105 14.79 -28.70 1.28
N ALA A 106 15.54 -29.45 2.09
CA ALA A 106 16.64 -28.94 2.90
C ALA A 106 17.80 -28.36 2.06
N GLU A 107 18.04 -28.91 0.86
CA GLU A 107 19.01 -28.36 -0.09
C GLU A 107 18.36 -27.30 -0.99
N MET A 108 19.02 -26.14 -1.12
CA MET A 108 18.58 -25.07 -2.02
C MET A 108 18.49 -25.60 -3.46
N ASP A 109 17.30 -25.50 -4.04
CA ASP A 109 16.94 -25.96 -5.39
C ASP A 109 17.29 -27.45 -5.66
N GLY A 110 17.42 -28.27 -4.60
CA GLY A 110 17.80 -29.68 -4.69
C GLY A 110 16.64 -30.68 -4.70
N GLY A 111 15.41 -30.22 -4.47
CA GLY A 111 14.26 -31.11 -4.32
C GLY A 111 13.79 -31.74 -5.63
N ALA A 112 12.86 -32.68 -5.51
CA ALA A 112 12.33 -33.44 -6.64
C ALA A 112 11.60 -32.54 -7.66
N ILE A 113 11.80 -32.84 -8.94
CA ILE A 113 11.32 -32.08 -10.08
C ILE A 113 9.88 -32.50 -10.42
N TRP A 114 8.98 -31.54 -10.43
CA TRP A 114 7.58 -31.72 -10.78
C TRP A 114 7.32 -31.47 -12.26
N ALA A 115 7.84 -30.38 -12.80
CA ALA A 115 7.73 -30.01 -14.20
C ALA A 115 8.91 -29.13 -14.61
N TRP A 116 9.19 -29.05 -15.90
CA TRP A 116 10.26 -28.20 -16.44
C TRP A 116 9.95 -27.85 -17.89
N ARG A 117 10.51 -26.74 -18.37
CA ARG A 117 10.42 -26.27 -19.76
C ARG A 117 11.74 -25.66 -20.18
N THR A 118 12.05 -25.74 -21.47
CA THR A 118 13.19 -25.05 -22.08
C THR A 118 12.73 -24.05 -23.11
N PHE A 119 13.52 -23.02 -23.30
CA PHE A 119 13.28 -21.99 -24.31
C PHE A 119 14.62 -21.52 -24.90
N ALA A 120 14.55 -20.96 -26.11
CA ALA A 120 15.69 -20.31 -26.74
C ALA A 120 15.99 -18.98 -26.04
N MET A 121 17.26 -18.70 -25.78
CA MET A 121 17.69 -17.44 -25.19
C MET A 121 17.77 -16.36 -26.26
N ARG A 122 16.87 -15.37 -26.20
CA ARG A 122 16.95 -14.18 -27.06
C ARG A 122 17.92 -13.14 -26.49
N ALA A 123 18.43 -12.29 -27.36
CA ALA A 123 19.18 -11.11 -26.94
C ALA A 123 18.23 -10.14 -26.21
N GLY A 124 18.49 -9.89 -24.93
CA GLY A 124 17.65 -9.02 -24.12
C GLY A 124 18.18 -8.86 -22.71
N SER A 125 17.59 -7.94 -21.95
CA SER A 125 17.87 -7.82 -20.52
C SER A 125 17.33 -9.02 -19.75
N LYS A 126 17.86 -9.27 -18.55
CA LYS A 126 17.33 -10.28 -17.65
C LYS A 126 15.86 -10.05 -17.35
N SER A 127 15.44 -8.81 -17.12
CA SER A 127 14.02 -8.49 -16.91
C SER A 127 13.14 -8.73 -18.14
N HIS A 128 13.68 -8.53 -19.35
CA HIS A 128 12.97 -8.84 -20.59
C HIS A 128 12.72 -10.35 -20.67
N LEU A 129 13.78 -11.17 -20.62
CA LEU A 129 13.67 -12.63 -20.63
C LEU A 129 12.77 -13.16 -19.51
N TYR A 130 12.85 -12.55 -18.32
CA TYR A 130 12.00 -12.92 -17.18
C TYR A 130 10.51 -12.69 -17.45
N ARG A 131 10.15 -11.63 -18.18
CA ARG A 131 8.76 -11.25 -18.50
C ARG A 131 8.15 -11.99 -19.67
N HIS A 132 9.01 -12.51 -20.55
CA HIS A 132 8.60 -13.24 -21.73
C HIS A 132 8.86 -14.73 -21.48
N GLU A 133 9.96 -15.27 -22.00
CA GLU A 133 10.23 -16.71 -22.06
C GLU A 133 10.14 -17.41 -20.71
N VAL A 134 10.71 -16.83 -19.65
CA VAL A 134 10.66 -17.43 -18.30
C VAL A 134 9.24 -17.46 -17.77
N THR A 135 8.48 -16.38 -17.97
CA THR A 135 7.10 -16.32 -17.46
C THR A 135 6.21 -17.30 -18.20
N GLU A 136 6.23 -17.33 -19.54
CA GLU A 136 5.40 -18.28 -20.30
C GLU A 136 5.75 -19.74 -19.94
N ALA A 137 7.04 -20.08 -19.96
CA ALA A 137 7.52 -21.41 -19.57
C ALA A 137 7.13 -21.78 -18.14
N ALA A 138 7.19 -20.82 -17.20
CA ALA A 138 6.80 -21.04 -15.81
C ALA A 138 5.30 -21.27 -15.63
N ILE A 139 4.45 -20.57 -16.39
CA ILE A 139 3.01 -20.78 -16.36
C ILE A 139 2.64 -22.15 -16.93
N GLU A 140 3.22 -22.54 -18.07
CA GLU A 140 2.98 -23.88 -18.63
C GLU A 140 3.33 -25.00 -17.62
N ALA A 141 4.51 -24.92 -17.02
CA ALA A 141 4.94 -25.91 -16.04
C ALA A 141 4.14 -25.85 -14.74
N LEU A 142 3.68 -24.67 -14.32
CA LEU A 142 2.82 -24.52 -13.15
C LEU A 142 1.47 -25.19 -13.37
N LEU A 143 0.85 -25.00 -14.54
CA LEU A 143 -0.39 -25.66 -14.89
C LEU A 143 -0.24 -27.19 -14.97
N GLU A 144 0.87 -27.67 -15.53
CA GLU A 144 1.22 -29.11 -15.49
C GLU A 144 1.40 -29.61 -14.05
N THR A 145 2.06 -28.83 -13.21
CA THR A 145 2.29 -29.17 -11.79
C THR A 145 0.97 -29.27 -11.03
N ILE A 146 0.03 -28.36 -11.27
CA ILE A 146 -1.30 -28.40 -10.64
C ILE A 146 -2.07 -29.66 -11.08
N ALA A 147 -2.08 -29.97 -12.37
CA ALA A 147 -2.70 -31.19 -12.87
C ALA A 147 -2.07 -32.45 -12.24
N LYS A 148 -0.75 -32.44 -12.01
CA LYS A 148 -0.03 -33.51 -11.31
C LYS A 148 -0.35 -33.59 -9.83
N CYS A 149 -0.54 -32.47 -9.14
CA CYS A 149 -0.95 -32.44 -7.73
C CYS A 149 -2.33 -33.08 -7.50
N GLU A 150 -3.22 -32.99 -8.49
CA GLU A 150 -4.54 -33.62 -8.44
C GLU A 150 -4.49 -35.14 -8.74
N SER A 151 -3.37 -35.66 -9.24
CA SER A 151 -3.17 -37.09 -9.51
C SER A 151 -2.72 -37.85 -8.26
N THR A 152 -3.36 -38.99 -7.99
CA THR A 152 -3.00 -39.89 -6.88
C THR A 152 -1.83 -40.84 -7.21
N THR A 153 -1.38 -40.86 -8.47
CA THR A 153 -0.33 -41.80 -8.95
C THR A 153 0.96 -41.11 -9.33
N PHE A 154 0.98 -39.78 -9.36
CA PHE A 154 2.16 -39.03 -9.75
C PHE A 154 3.21 -39.07 -8.64
N VAL A 155 4.46 -39.28 -9.04
CA VAL A 155 5.64 -39.19 -8.16
C VAL A 155 6.64 -38.24 -8.83
N PRO A 156 7.10 -37.17 -8.14
CA PRO A 156 8.06 -36.24 -8.71
C PRO A 156 9.43 -36.89 -8.93
N GLU A 157 10.14 -36.45 -9.96
CA GLU A 157 11.43 -37.00 -10.37
C GLU A 157 12.54 -36.54 -9.42
N PRO A 158 13.25 -37.43 -8.69
CA PRO A 158 14.41 -37.01 -7.89
C PRO A 158 15.49 -36.38 -8.77
N LEU A 159 16.16 -35.34 -8.26
CA LEU A 159 17.29 -34.74 -8.97
C LEU A 159 18.47 -35.73 -9.02
N ASP A 160 18.88 -36.11 -10.22
CA ASP A 160 19.98 -37.04 -10.46
C ASP A 160 20.93 -36.51 -11.53
N TYR A 161 22.11 -36.06 -11.10
CA TYR A 161 23.16 -35.51 -11.96
C TYR A 161 23.82 -36.54 -12.90
N SER A 162 23.55 -37.84 -12.73
CA SER A 162 24.06 -38.86 -13.66
C SER A 162 23.26 -38.95 -14.96
N ARG A 163 22.08 -38.33 -15.01
CA ARG A 163 21.19 -38.35 -16.18
C ARG A 163 21.61 -37.33 -17.24
N GLU A 164 21.51 -37.74 -18.51
CA GLU A 164 21.89 -36.91 -19.66
C GLU A 164 21.01 -35.65 -19.84
N ASP A 165 19.75 -35.69 -19.41
CA ASP A 165 18.82 -34.57 -19.47
C ASP A 165 19.01 -33.55 -18.34
N VAL A 166 19.86 -33.85 -17.34
CA VAL A 166 20.20 -32.95 -16.22
C VAL A 166 21.51 -32.23 -16.54
N ARG A 167 21.39 -31.04 -17.14
CA ARG A 167 22.54 -30.27 -17.67
C ARG A 167 22.98 -29.10 -16.79
N GLY A 168 22.16 -28.69 -15.83
CA GLY A 168 22.50 -27.61 -14.92
C GLY A 168 23.42 -28.07 -13.78
N CYS A 169 23.89 -27.11 -12.98
CA CYS A 169 24.70 -27.38 -11.79
C CYS A 169 24.48 -26.31 -10.71
N LEU A 170 25.05 -26.53 -9.53
CA LEU A 170 25.04 -25.51 -8.47
C LEU A 170 25.91 -24.32 -8.87
N GLN A 171 25.29 -23.15 -8.98
CA GLN A 171 25.94 -21.88 -9.28
C GLN A 171 26.10 -21.04 -8.02
N ALA A 172 27.25 -20.36 -7.91
CA ALA A 172 27.47 -19.39 -6.85
C ALA A 172 26.62 -18.12 -7.08
N SER A 173 26.29 -17.41 -6.01
CA SER A 173 25.71 -16.07 -6.12
C SER A 173 26.67 -15.13 -6.86
N MET A 174 26.23 -14.57 -7.98
CA MET A 174 27.06 -13.68 -8.78
C MET A 174 27.28 -12.35 -8.05
N LYS A 175 28.54 -11.90 -7.95
CA LYS A 175 29.00 -10.67 -7.28
C LYS A 175 29.22 -9.53 -8.27
N GLN A 176 29.45 -8.31 -7.76
CA GLN A 176 29.78 -7.17 -8.63
C GLN A 176 31.13 -7.36 -9.35
N ALA A 177 32.09 -8.05 -8.75
CA ALA A 177 33.37 -8.38 -9.40
C ALA A 177 33.18 -9.23 -10.67
N ASP A 178 32.23 -10.17 -10.64
CA ASP A 178 31.91 -11.01 -11.81
C ASP A 178 31.24 -10.21 -12.95
N ARG A 179 30.72 -9.01 -12.63
CA ARG A 179 30.05 -8.10 -13.57
C ARG A 179 30.93 -6.91 -13.98
N ALA A 180 32.19 -6.88 -13.55
CA ALA A 180 33.06 -5.73 -13.79
C ALA A 180 33.17 -5.46 -15.30
N ILE A 181 33.00 -4.20 -15.67
CA ILE A 181 33.14 -3.72 -17.05
C ILE A 181 34.56 -3.20 -17.22
N ASP A 182 35.24 -3.68 -18.26
CA ASP A 182 36.35 -2.97 -18.87
C ASP A 182 35.80 -2.32 -20.15
N TRP A 183 35.85 -0.99 -20.21
CA TRP A 183 35.31 -0.24 -21.34
C TRP A 183 36.09 -0.47 -22.65
N ALA A 184 37.29 -1.05 -22.60
CA ALA A 184 38.03 -1.47 -23.78
C ALA A 184 37.49 -2.77 -24.40
N GLU A 185 36.56 -3.46 -23.75
CA GLU A 185 35.89 -4.63 -24.33
C GLU A 185 34.95 -4.26 -25.50
N PRO A 186 34.65 -5.22 -26.40
CA PRO A 186 33.63 -5.05 -27.43
C PRO A 186 32.26 -4.69 -26.85
N SER A 187 31.48 -3.88 -27.57
CA SER A 187 30.12 -3.46 -27.21
C SER A 187 29.23 -4.64 -26.82
N ALA A 188 29.31 -5.75 -27.55
CA ALA A 188 28.50 -6.94 -27.28
C ALA A 188 28.79 -7.58 -25.90
N SER A 189 30.04 -7.51 -25.41
CA SER A 189 30.43 -8.00 -24.08
C SER A 189 29.83 -7.11 -22.99
N ILE A 190 30.06 -5.80 -23.09
CA ILE A 190 29.59 -4.82 -22.10
C ILE A 190 28.06 -4.81 -22.03
N LEU A 191 27.40 -4.87 -23.19
CA LEU A 191 25.95 -4.93 -23.29
C LEU A 191 25.39 -6.18 -22.58
N ARG A 192 26.01 -7.34 -22.77
CA ARG A 192 25.62 -8.60 -22.10
C ARG A 192 25.78 -8.52 -20.60
N LYS A 193 26.89 -7.95 -20.12
CA LYS A 193 27.11 -7.69 -18.69
C LYS A 193 25.98 -6.82 -18.14
N ILE A 194 25.69 -5.66 -18.74
CA ILE A 194 24.63 -4.78 -18.23
C ILE A 194 23.26 -5.47 -18.26
N ARG A 195 22.95 -6.17 -19.36
CA ARG A 195 21.70 -6.92 -19.54
C ARG A 195 21.51 -8.01 -18.48
N CYS A 196 22.55 -8.73 -18.06
CA CYS A 196 22.42 -9.76 -17.02
C CYS A 196 22.05 -9.17 -15.63
N ALA A 197 22.38 -7.90 -15.39
CA ALA A 197 22.12 -7.21 -14.14
C ALA A 197 20.89 -6.29 -14.18
N ASP A 198 20.18 -6.21 -15.30
CA ASP A 198 18.99 -5.35 -15.48
C ASP A 198 17.71 -6.18 -15.32
N SER A 199 16.82 -5.92 -14.35
CA SER A 199 16.65 -4.66 -13.60
C SER A 199 17.24 -4.64 -12.19
N TYR A 200 17.88 -5.72 -11.75
CA TYR A 200 18.57 -5.78 -10.46
C TYR A 200 19.72 -6.79 -10.55
N PRO A 201 20.91 -6.54 -9.98
CA PRO A 201 21.27 -5.42 -9.10
C PRO A 201 21.79 -4.16 -9.81
N GLY A 202 21.92 -4.18 -11.13
CA GLY A 202 22.70 -3.23 -11.92
C GLY A 202 24.20 -3.49 -11.83
N ILE A 203 24.97 -2.90 -12.74
CA ILE A 203 26.44 -2.99 -12.72
C ILE A 203 27.02 -1.74 -12.11
N LEU A 204 27.81 -1.89 -11.05
CA LEU A 204 28.56 -0.79 -10.46
C LEU A 204 29.72 -0.37 -11.37
N ASP A 205 29.74 0.90 -11.74
CA ASP A 205 30.80 1.56 -12.48
C ASP A 205 31.01 2.99 -11.96
N THR A 206 32.09 3.66 -12.37
CA THR A 206 32.34 5.08 -12.09
C THR A 206 32.08 5.90 -13.36
N VAL A 207 31.07 6.77 -13.31
CA VAL A 207 30.68 7.64 -14.43
C VAL A 207 31.00 9.08 -14.05
N LEU A 208 31.94 9.73 -14.74
CA LEU A 208 32.41 11.09 -14.43
C LEU A 208 32.78 11.28 -12.95
N GLY A 209 33.45 10.29 -12.36
CA GLY A 209 33.85 10.31 -10.93
C GLY A 209 32.73 9.92 -9.96
N MET A 210 31.51 9.66 -10.43
CA MET A 210 30.38 9.26 -9.60
C MET A 210 30.18 7.73 -9.64
N PRO A 211 30.18 7.02 -8.50
CA PRO A 211 29.87 5.61 -8.46
C PRO A 211 28.37 5.37 -8.71
N CYS A 212 28.04 4.66 -9.77
CA CYS A 212 26.67 4.45 -10.24
C CYS A 212 26.44 3.00 -10.66
N TYR A 213 25.21 2.52 -10.48
CA TYR A 213 24.76 1.28 -11.09
C TYR A 213 24.12 1.58 -12.46
N LEU A 214 24.56 0.87 -13.51
CA LEU A 214 24.12 1.03 -14.91
C LEU A 214 22.91 0.13 -15.23
N TYR A 215 21.95 0.64 -16.02
CA TYR A 215 20.76 -0.07 -16.51
C TYR A 215 20.31 0.42 -17.89
N GLY A 216 19.44 -0.34 -18.54
CA GLY A 216 18.78 0.05 -19.79
C GLY A 216 19.78 0.25 -20.91
N ALA A 217 20.56 -0.79 -21.21
CA ALA A 217 21.61 -0.72 -22.23
C ALA A 217 21.08 -1.07 -23.62
N HIS A 218 21.39 -0.21 -24.61
CA HIS A 218 21.03 -0.39 -26.02
C HIS A 218 22.25 -0.31 -26.92
N GLU A 219 22.18 -1.00 -28.06
CA GLU A 219 23.18 -0.97 -29.12
C GLU A 219 23.32 0.44 -29.74
N GLU A 220 24.51 0.74 -30.26
CA GLU A 220 24.78 1.93 -31.06
C GLU A 220 25.74 1.58 -32.21
N ASP A 221 25.24 1.67 -33.44
CA ASP A 221 25.99 1.23 -34.63
C ASP A 221 26.85 2.34 -35.25
N VAL A 222 26.59 3.63 -35.01
CA VAL A 222 27.25 4.75 -35.70
C VAL A 222 28.23 5.54 -34.83
N LEU A 223 27.84 5.92 -33.63
CA LEU A 223 28.67 6.76 -32.76
C LEU A 223 29.89 5.99 -32.25
N ARG A 224 31.04 6.66 -32.21
CA ARG A 224 32.34 6.11 -31.77
C ARG A 224 33.11 7.17 -30.98
N GLY A 225 34.02 6.73 -30.12
CA GLY A 225 34.92 7.61 -29.38
C GLY A 225 35.95 6.82 -28.60
N ARG A 226 36.56 7.42 -27.58
CA ARG A 226 37.54 6.70 -26.74
C ARG A 226 36.82 5.80 -25.74
N PRO A 227 37.23 4.53 -25.56
CA PRO A 227 36.63 3.62 -24.58
C PRO A 227 36.32 4.28 -23.23
N GLY A 228 35.05 4.23 -22.81
CA GLY A 228 34.55 4.78 -21.54
C GLY A 228 34.12 6.25 -21.58
N GLU A 229 34.47 6.99 -22.64
CA GLU A 229 34.06 8.38 -22.86
C GLU A 229 32.55 8.48 -23.08
N ILE A 230 31.91 9.51 -22.50
CA ILE A 230 30.53 9.86 -22.84
C ILE A 230 30.57 10.72 -24.10
N ILE A 231 30.09 10.17 -25.21
CA ILE A 231 30.19 10.77 -26.54
C ILE A 231 28.92 11.46 -27.00
N ALA A 232 27.80 11.22 -26.31
CA ALA A 232 26.49 11.79 -26.66
C ALA A 232 25.47 11.67 -25.52
N LYS A 233 24.41 12.47 -25.59
CA LYS A 233 23.17 12.32 -24.83
C LYS A 233 21.96 12.42 -25.77
N ARG A 234 20.86 11.77 -25.39
CA ARG A 234 19.58 11.77 -26.11
C ARG A 234 18.48 11.30 -25.17
N ASP A 235 17.36 12.01 -25.10
CA ASP A 235 16.12 11.56 -24.45
C ASP A 235 16.33 10.90 -23.07
N GLY A 236 17.09 11.54 -22.18
CA GLY A 236 17.37 11.03 -20.84
C GLY A 236 18.56 10.05 -20.73
N ALA A 237 19.07 9.54 -21.85
CA ALA A 237 20.16 8.57 -21.93
C ALA A 237 21.52 9.21 -22.24
N ILE A 238 22.59 8.47 -21.92
CA ILE A 238 23.97 8.78 -22.33
C ILE A 238 24.50 7.70 -23.24
N CYS A 239 25.33 8.07 -24.22
CA CYS A 239 26.06 7.14 -25.06
C CYS A 239 27.51 7.07 -24.61
N ARG A 240 28.04 5.87 -24.37
CA ARG A 240 29.43 5.64 -23.97
C ARG A 240 30.16 4.79 -24.99
N ALA A 241 31.34 5.25 -25.40
CA ALA A 241 32.19 4.51 -26.32
C ALA A 241 32.75 3.24 -25.66
N THR A 242 32.94 2.21 -26.48
CA THR A 242 33.47 0.89 -26.11
C THR A 242 34.72 0.58 -26.95
N GLY A 243 35.30 -0.62 -26.83
CA GLY A 243 36.48 -1.01 -27.60
C GLY A 243 36.31 -1.00 -29.12
N ASP A 244 35.10 -1.26 -29.62
CA ASP A 244 34.78 -1.38 -31.05
C ASP A 244 33.62 -0.48 -31.51
N GLY A 245 33.00 0.26 -30.57
CA GLY A 245 31.66 0.78 -30.74
C GLY A 245 31.28 1.86 -29.74
N ALA A 246 29.97 1.91 -29.48
CA ALA A 246 29.40 2.56 -28.34
C ALA A 246 28.16 1.78 -27.86
N ILE A 247 27.65 2.14 -26.68
CA ILE A 247 26.36 1.68 -26.17
C ILE A 247 25.63 2.86 -25.51
N TRP A 248 24.31 2.84 -25.56
CA TRP A 248 23.46 3.74 -24.79
C TRP A 248 23.17 3.17 -23.42
N ILE A 249 23.10 4.02 -22.41
CA ILE A 249 22.67 3.72 -21.04
C ILE A 249 21.57 4.70 -20.69
N THR A 250 20.35 4.20 -20.52
CA THR A 250 19.19 5.06 -20.28
C THR A 250 19.04 5.45 -18.83
N HIS A 251 19.45 4.58 -17.90
CA HIS A 251 19.19 4.76 -16.47
C HIS A 251 20.42 4.50 -15.61
N LEU A 252 20.57 5.34 -14.58
CA LEU A 252 21.58 5.21 -13.55
C LEU A 252 20.91 5.16 -12.17
N LYS A 253 21.56 4.48 -11.22
CA LYS A 253 21.27 4.59 -9.79
C LYS A 253 22.56 4.94 -9.07
N GLN A 254 22.68 6.16 -8.56
CA GLN A 254 23.86 6.57 -7.81
C GLN A 254 24.06 5.68 -6.58
N LYS A 255 25.29 5.26 -6.30
CA LYS A 255 25.61 4.54 -5.07
C LYS A 255 25.63 5.55 -3.92
N GLY A 256 24.65 5.46 -3.01
CA GLY A 256 24.59 6.35 -1.85
C GLY A 256 25.80 6.21 -0.92
N PRO A 257 26.22 7.30 -0.25
CA PRO A 257 27.27 7.24 0.78
C PRO A 257 26.86 6.27 1.88
N ASP A 258 27.79 5.45 2.37
CA ASP A 258 27.58 4.44 3.42
C ASP A 258 26.40 3.49 3.16
N GLY A 259 26.07 3.22 1.88
CA GLY A 259 24.98 2.32 1.52
C GLY A 259 23.58 2.92 1.68
N GLN A 260 23.47 4.26 1.75
CA GLN A 260 22.16 4.93 1.76
C GLN A 260 21.29 4.47 0.57
N PRO A 261 19.99 4.22 0.79
CA PRO A 261 19.08 3.83 -0.27
C PRO A 261 19.03 4.89 -1.36
N SER A 262 19.06 4.44 -2.61
CA SER A 262 18.89 5.26 -3.80
C SER A 262 18.04 4.50 -4.81
N PHE A 263 17.65 5.18 -5.88
CA PHE A 263 16.74 4.63 -6.88
C PHE A 263 17.17 5.04 -8.29
N LYS A 264 16.57 4.40 -9.29
CA LYS A 264 16.93 4.59 -10.69
C LYS A 264 16.30 5.87 -11.22
N LEU A 265 17.07 6.61 -12.00
CA LEU A 265 16.64 7.81 -12.72
C LEU A 265 17.24 7.79 -14.13
N PRO A 266 16.70 8.59 -15.07
CA PRO A 266 17.36 8.85 -16.35
C PRO A 266 18.83 9.22 -16.13
N ALA A 267 19.71 8.68 -16.97
CA ALA A 267 21.15 8.87 -16.83
C ALA A 267 21.55 10.35 -16.85
N THR A 268 20.91 11.15 -17.70
CA THR A 268 21.16 12.59 -17.76
C THR A 268 20.72 13.33 -16.50
N GLN A 269 19.65 12.88 -15.83
CA GLN A 269 19.18 13.47 -14.57
C GLN A 269 20.14 13.17 -13.41
N VAL A 270 20.72 11.95 -13.36
CA VAL A 270 21.71 11.59 -12.32
C VAL A 270 23.00 12.38 -12.46
N LEU A 271 23.47 12.56 -13.69
CA LEU A 271 24.74 13.25 -13.95
C LEU A 271 24.60 14.78 -13.98
N GLY A 272 23.41 15.29 -14.30
CA GLY A 272 23.08 16.72 -14.28
C GLY A 272 24.13 17.56 -15.01
N ASP A 273 24.64 18.58 -14.33
CA ASP A 273 25.61 19.55 -14.88
C ASP A 273 26.94 18.91 -15.28
N CYS A 274 27.26 17.70 -14.81
CA CYS A 274 28.48 16.98 -15.22
C CYS A 274 28.47 16.66 -16.73
N LEU A 275 27.29 16.70 -17.39
CA LEU A 275 27.12 16.48 -18.82
C LEU A 275 27.14 17.76 -19.67
N ALA A 276 27.59 18.90 -19.13
CA ALA A 276 27.62 20.18 -19.86
C ALA A 276 28.36 20.10 -21.20
N HIS A 277 29.40 19.26 -21.30
CA HIS A 277 30.21 19.10 -22.50
C HIS A 277 29.79 17.93 -23.40
N ALA A 278 28.86 17.08 -22.95
CA ALA A 278 28.37 15.97 -23.76
C ALA A 278 27.38 16.50 -24.82
N PRO A 279 27.60 16.21 -26.12
CA PRO A 279 26.75 16.73 -27.18
C PRO A 279 25.37 16.07 -27.13
N ASP A 280 24.32 16.87 -27.33
CA ASP A 280 22.97 16.37 -27.54
C ASP A 280 22.81 15.96 -29.01
N VAL A 281 22.35 14.73 -29.25
CA VAL A 281 22.19 14.16 -30.59
C VAL A 281 20.74 13.71 -30.81
N PRO A 282 19.79 14.65 -30.85
CA PRO A 282 18.38 14.33 -30.97
C PRO A 282 18.10 13.58 -32.28
N LEU A 283 17.11 12.68 -32.24
CA LEU A 283 16.63 11.98 -33.42
C LEU A 283 15.13 12.23 -33.55
N ALA A 284 14.70 12.85 -34.65
CA ALA A 284 13.29 13.19 -34.82
C ALA A 284 12.43 11.93 -34.89
N VAL A 285 11.19 12.02 -34.41
CA VAL A 285 10.28 10.86 -34.28
C VAL A 285 10.01 10.16 -35.61
N ASP A 286 9.91 10.92 -36.70
CA ASP A 286 9.65 10.47 -38.07
C ASP A 286 10.92 10.31 -38.91
N GLN A 287 12.09 10.54 -38.32
CA GLN A 287 13.36 10.31 -39.00
C GLN A 287 13.58 8.81 -39.17
N ALA A 288 13.72 8.39 -40.43
CA ALA A 288 14.15 7.05 -40.77
C ALA A 288 15.58 6.81 -40.26
N TYR A 289 15.82 5.63 -39.71
CA TYR A 289 17.14 5.24 -39.20
C TYR A 289 17.38 3.77 -39.53
N ASP A 290 18.37 3.52 -40.38
CA ASP A 290 18.78 2.17 -40.81
C ASP A 290 19.97 1.73 -39.96
N GLY A 291 19.69 1.04 -38.85
CA GLY A 291 20.67 0.61 -37.87
C GLY A 291 20.11 0.55 -36.45
N ARG A 292 20.95 0.15 -35.49
CA ARG A 292 20.59 0.12 -34.06
C ARG A 292 21.11 1.35 -33.35
N THR A 293 20.21 2.04 -32.68
CA THR A 293 20.48 3.19 -31.81
C THR A 293 19.37 3.28 -30.76
N TYR A 294 19.58 4.05 -29.68
CA TYR A 294 18.53 4.29 -28.71
C TYR A 294 17.49 5.29 -29.22
N ARG A 295 16.22 4.87 -29.15
CA ARG A 295 15.02 5.70 -29.34
C ARG A 295 13.98 5.21 -28.35
N ASP A 296 13.39 6.10 -27.58
CA ASP A 296 12.25 5.77 -26.74
C ASP A 296 10.91 6.11 -27.40
N ILE A 297 10.89 6.95 -28.44
CA ILE A 297 9.72 7.21 -29.29
C ILE A 297 10.14 7.18 -30.76
N TRP A 298 9.38 6.45 -31.59
CA TRP A 298 9.58 6.47 -33.04
C TRP A 298 8.27 6.22 -33.80
N TYR A 299 8.29 6.62 -35.07
CA TYR A 299 7.17 6.49 -35.98
C TYR A 299 7.55 5.65 -37.20
N GLU A 300 6.68 4.71 -37.55
CA GLU A 300 6.73 3.97 -38.82
C GLU A 300 5.42 4.20 -39.59
N GLU A 301 5.51 4.49 -40.89
CA GLU A 301 4.35 4.62 -41.77
C GLU A 301 4.35 3.45 -42.75
N ARG A 302 3.24 2.71 -42.82
CA ARG A 302 3.05 1.65 -43.82
C ARG A 302 1.70 1.84 -44.46
N GLN A 303 1.70 2.09 -45.77
CA GLN A 303 0.50 2.38 -46.54
C GLN A 303 -0.32 3.53 -45.91
N ALA A 304 -1.56 3.28 -45.50
CA ALA A 304 -2.45 4.26 -44.85
C ALA A 304 -2.42 4.17 -43.32
N ILE A 305 -1.40 3.56 -42.72
CA ILE A 305 -1.33 3.30 -41.28
C ILE A 305 -0.07 3.92 -40.70
N GLY A 306 -0.24 4.65 -39.60
CA GLY A 306 0.85 5.20 -38.81
C GLY A 306 1.05 4.43 -37.50
N TYR A 307 2.22 3.84 -37.29
CA TYR A 307 2.59 3.14 -36.06
C TYR A 307 3.44 4.06 -35.19
N LEU A 308 2.90 4.46 -34.04
CA LEU A 308 3.60 5.24 -33.04
C LEU A 308 4.08 4.32 -31.92
N HIS A 309 5.38 4.16 -31.83
CA HIS A 309 6.05 3.36 -30.82
C HIS A 309 6.56 4.24 -29.68
N PHE A 310 6.45 3.72 -28.46
CA PHE A 310 7.02 4.34 -27.27
C PHE A 310 7.46 3.27 -26.27
N ASP A 311 8.77 3.13 -26.05
CA ASP A 311 9.36 2.12 -25.17
C ASP A 311 10.04 2.78 -23.97
N PHE A 312 9.21 3.30 -23.07
CA PHE A 312 9.72 3.93 -21.85
C PHE A 312 10.16 2.87 -20.85
N TYR A 313 11.33 3.06 -20.24
CA TYR A 313 11.88 2.13 -19.27
C TYR A 313 10.91 1.83 -18.12
N ASN A 314 10.59 0.55 -17.90
CA ASN A 314 9.54 0.07 -16.98
C ASN A 314 8.13 0.64 -17.24
N GLY A 315 7.84 1.13 -18.44
CA GLY A 315 6.56 1.74 -18.80
C GLY A 315 6.24 3.03 -18.05
N ALA A 316 7.21 3.64 -17.36
CA ALA A 316 6.99 4.83 -16.53
C ALA A 316 7.09 6.12 -17.36
N MET A 317 6.06 6.96 -17.29
CA MET A 317 5.90 8.14 -18.14
C MET A 317 6.11 9.42 -17.34
N SER A 318 7.28 10.05 -17.48
CA SER A 318 7.56 11.34 -16.84
C SER A 318 6.75 12.45 -17.49
N THR A 319 6.76 13.65 -16.90
CA THR A 319 6.16 14.83 -17.54
C THR A 319 6.69 15.03 -18.96
N ASP A 320 8.01 14.89 -19.15
CA ASP A 320 8.67 14.98 -20.46
C ASP A 320 8.22 13.86 -21.42
N HIS A 321 8.16 12.61 -20.96
CA HIS A 321 7.70 11.49 -21.79
C HIS A 321 6.27 11.73 -22.31
N CYS A 322 5.36 12.17 -21.43
CA CYS A 322 3.99 12.48 -21.81
C CYS A 322 3.92 13.62 -22.85
N GLN A 323 4.75 14.66 -22.69
CA GLN A 323 4.79 15.80 -23.60
C GLN A 323 5.35 15.42 -24.97
N ARG A 324 6.50 14.74 -25.02
CA ARG A 324 7.10 14.26 -26.28
C ARG A 324 6.19 13.28 -27.00
N LEU A 325 5.53 12.37 -26.28
CA LEU A 325 4.57 11.43 -26.88
C LEU A 325 3.33 12.14 -27.43
N ARG A 326 2.82 13.16 -26.73
CA ARG A 326 1.74 14.00 -27.22
C ARG A 326 2.15 14.77 -28.48
N GLU A 327 3.34 15.36 -28.51
CA GLU A 327 3.87 16.08 -29.66
C GLU A 327 4.05 15.14 -30.87
N ALA A 328 4.60 13.95 -30.65
CA ALA A 328 4.69 12.90 -31.67
C ALA A 328 3.31 12.53 -32.22
N PHE A 329 2.34 12.27 -31.35
CA PHE A 329 0.97 11.95 -31.75
C PHE A 329 0.32 13.08 -32.56
N LEU A 330 0.50 14.34 -32.15
CA LEU A 330 0.00 15.51 -32.86
C LEU A 330 0.62 15.69 -34.25
N LEU A 331 1.91 15.37 -34.39
CA LEU A 331 2.62 15.37 -35.67
C LEU A 331 2.06 14.28 -36.59
N ILE A 332 1.89 13.07 -36.07
CA ILE A 332 1.41 11.90 -36.83
C ILE A 332 -0.04 12.07 -37.25
N ARG A 333 -0.89 12.68 -36.41
CA ARG A 333 -2.29 13.00 -36.73
C ARG A 333 -2.46 13.94 -37.94
N ARG A 334 -1.38 14.61 -38.38
CA ARG A 334 -1.38 15.45 -39.59
C ARG A 334 -0.94 14.70 -40.85
N ARG A 335 -0.45 13.47 -40.72
CA ARG A 335 -0.04 12.64 -41.86
C ARG A 335 -1.29 12.16 -42.62
N PRO A 336 -1.17 11.87 -43.93
CA PRO A 336 -2.29 11.39 -44.75
C PRO A 336 -2.59 9.90 -44.50
N THR A 337 -2.55 9.47 -43.25
CA THR A 337 -2.92 8.13 -42.79
C THR A 337 -4.41 8.09 -42.44
N LYS A 338 -4.95 6.88 -42.26
CA LYS A 338 -6.32 6.61 -41.81
C LYS A 338 -6.36 6.03 -40.41
N VAL A 339 -5.41 5.16 -40.09
CA VAL A 339 -5.32 4.48 -38.80
C VAL A 339 -4.02 4.85 -38.10
N ILE A 340 -4.09 5.14 -36.80
CA ILE A 340 -2.91 5.32 -35.94
C ILE A 340 -2.88 4.19 -34.92
N VAL A 341 -1.75 3.49 -34.82
CA VAL A 341 -1.56 2.40 -33.87
C VAL A 341 -0.54 2.81 -32.79
N LEU A 342 -0.97 2.79 -31.54
CA LEU A 342 -0.14 3.01 -30.36
C LEU A 342 0.47 1.69 -29.91
N MET A 343 1.76 1.51 -30.19
CA MET A 343 2.43 0.21 -30.03
C MET A 343 2.97 -0.03 -28.62
N GLY A 344 3.32 1.03 -27.88
CA GLY A 344 4.00 0.90 -26.58
C GLY A 344 5.26 0.04 -26.61
N GLY A 345 5.75 -0.37 -25.44
CA GLY A 345 6.90 -1.25 -25.28
C GLY A 345 6.50 -2.74 -25.20
N PRO A 346 7.42 -3.67 -25.54
CA PRO A 346 7.15 -5.11 -25.49
C PRO A 346 7.06 -5.65 -24.05
N ASP A 347 7.76 -5.04 -23.10
CA ASP A 347 7.71 -5.44 -21.68
C ASP A 347 6.54 -4.80 -20.94
N PHE A 348 6.33 -3.51 -21.23
CA PHE A 348 5.28 -2.70 -20.67
C PHE A 348 4.73 -1.80 -21.76
N TRP A 349 3.41 -1.80 -21.91
CA TRP A 349 2.78 -0.80 -22.77
C TRP A 349 2.79 0.56 -22.08
N SER A 350 2.28 0.65 -20.84
CA SER A 350 2.44 1.81 -19.95
C SER A 350 2.03 1.47 -18.52
N ASN A 351 2.74 2.02 -17.53
CA ASN A 351 2.41 1.94 -16.11
C ASN A 351 1.96 3.30 -15.53
N GLY A 352 1.75 4.30 -16.39
CA GLY A 352 1.36 5.66 -15.98
C GLY A 352 2.51 6.52 -15.46
N ILE A 353 2.21 7.45 -14.56
CA ILE A 353 3.14 8.49 -14.08
C ILE A 353 4.46 7.95 -13.54
N HIS A 354 5.55 8.72 -13.73
CA HIS A 354 6.90 8.28 -13.39
C HIS A 354 7.27 8.57 -11.94
N LEU A 355 6.90 7.66 -11.05
CA LEU A 355 7.08 7.80 -9.60
C LEU A 355 8.53 8.10 -9.16
N ASN A 356 9.56 7.56 -9.85
CA ASN A 356 10.94 7.86 -9.51
C ASN A 356 11.34 9.31 -9.86
N VAL A 357 10.96 9.82 -11.04
CA VAL A 357 11.24 11.21 -11.44
C VAL A 357 10.48 12.17 -10.52
N ILE A 358 9.24 11.84 -10.18
CA ILE A 358 8.44 12.55 -9.18
C ILE A 358 9.15 12.60 -7.82
N GLU A 359 9.65 11.47 -7.33
CA GLU A 359 10.34 11.41 -6.04
C GLU A 359 11.68 12.15 -6.02
N ALA A 360 12.37 12.22 -7.16
CA ALA A 360 13.62 12.96 -7.31
C ALA A 360 13.43 14.48 -7.48
N ALA A 361 12.22 14.95 -7.76
CA ALA A 361 11.95 16.36 -7.93
C ALA A 361 12.06 17.11 -6.59
N ASN A 362 12.53 18.36 -6.64
CA ASN A 362 12.62 19.24 -5.46
C ASN A 362 11.26 19.38 -4.74
N ASP A 363 10.18 19.42 -5.52
CA ASP A 363 8.82 19.34 -5.03
C ASP A 363 8.09 18.20 -5.74
N SER A 364 8.00 17.07 -5.05
CA SER A 364 7.35 15.88 -5.55
C SER A 364 5.83 16.01 -5.72
N ALA A 365 5.17 16.89 -4.96
CA ALA A 365 3.73 17.13 -5.12
C ALA A 365 3.49 17.92 -6.41
N GLN A 366 4.29 18.97 -6.63
CA GLN A 366 4.24 19.75 -7.86
C GLN A 366 4.61 18.92 -9.09
N GLU A 367 5.63 18.04 -9.00
CA GLU A 367 5.95 17.16 -10.12
C GLU A 367 4.85 16.12 -10.38
N SER A 368 4.20 15.59 -9.33
CA SER A 368 3.03 14.72 -9.51
C SER A 368 1.91 15.44 -10.27
N TRP A 369 1.66 16.70 -9.91
CA TRP A 369 0.66 17.55 -10.55
C TRP A 369 0.98 17.87 -12.01
N ARG A 370 2.25 18.16 -12.33
CA ARG A 370 2.69 18.35 -13.72
C ARG A 370 2.55 17.07 -14.53
N ASN A 371 2.99 15.94 -13.97
CA ASN A 371 2.99 14.67 -14.68
C ASN A 371 1.56 14.19 -14.99
N ILE A 372 0.63 14.30 -14.04
CA ILE A 372 -0.76 13.89 -14.28
C ILE A 372 -1.45 14.79 -15.32
N GLN A 373 -1.17 16.10 -15.31
CA GLN A 373 -1.72 17.00 -16.31
C GLN A 373 -1.17 16.72 -17.70
N ALA A 374 0.13 16.47 -17.84
CA ALA A 374 0.74 16.10 -19.10
C ALA A 374 0.16 14.78 -19.64
N MET A 375 -0.10 13.81 -18.76
CA MET A 375 -0.74 12.55 -19.14
C MET A 375 -2.19 12.76 -19.58
N ASN A 376 -2.97 13.59 -18.87
CA ASN A 376 -4.31 13.99 -19.26
C ASN A 376 -4.33 14.73 -20.61
N ASP A 377 -3.34 15.58 -20.88
CA ASP A 377 -3.25 16.29 -22.17
C ASP A 377 -3.06 15.30 -23.33
N LEU A 378 -2.20 14.28 -23.15
CA LEU A 378 -2.04 13.21 -24.12
C LEU A 378 -3.35 12.44 -24.32
N VAL A 379 -3.97 11.98 -23.24
CA VAL A 379 -5.24 11.22 -23.30
C VAL A 379 -6.33 12.03 -23.99
N ARG A 380 -6.42 13.33 -23.71
CA ARG A 380 -7.38 14.23 -24.36
C ARG A 380 -7.19 14.26 -25.87
N GLU A 381 -5.95 14.37 -26.36
CA GLU A 381 -5.68 14.38 -27.80
C GLU A 381 -6.11 13.06 -28.48
N LEU A 382 -5.98 11.92 -27.80
CA LEU A 382 -6.46 10.63 -28.30
C LEU A 382 -7.99 10.64 -28.43
N ILE A 383 -8.69 11.00 -27.35
CA ILE A 383 -10.16 11.04 -27.32
C ILE A 383 -10.73 12.01 -28.37
N THR A 384 -10.10 13.17 -28.55
CA THR A 384 -10.59 14.22 -29.47
C THR A 384 -10.05 14.05 -30.90
N THR A 385 -9.43 12.92 -31.24
CA THR A 385 -8.98 12.67 -32.61
C THR A 385 -10.14 12.27 -33.50
N GLU A 386 -10.62 13.19 -34.34
CA GLU A 386 -11.75 12.99 -35.25
C GLU A 386 -11.35 12.65 -36.69
N SER A 387 -10.05 12.66 -37.00
CA SER A 387 -9.50 12.45 -38.34
C SER A 387 -9.05 11.02 -38.62
N HIS A 388 -8.78 10.23 -37.57
CA HIS A 388 -8.24 8.89 -37.66
C HIS A 388 -9.01 7.94 -36.74
N LEU A 389 -9.00 6.65 -37.10
CA LEU A 389 -9.22 5.59 -36.14
C LEU A 389 -7.92 5.31 -35.38
N VAL A 390 -8.01 5.13 -34.06
CA VAL A 390 -6.87 4.92 -33.17
C VAL A 390 -6.96 3.54 -32.55
N ILE A 391 -5.86 2.79 -32.60
CA ILE A 391 -5.72 1.46 -32.00
C ILE A 391 -4.69 1.53 -30.88
N SER A 392 -5.00 1.02 -29.70
CA SER A 392 -4.02 0.68 -28.67
C SER A 392 -3.65 -0.79 -28.78
N ALA A 393 -2.39 -1.09 -29.10
CA ALA A 393 -1.87 -2.45 -29.25
C ALA A 393 -0.98 -2.82 -28.06
N LEU A 394 -1.55 -3.43 -27.03
CA LEU A 394 -0.88 -3.74 -25.77
C LEU A 394 -0.01 -4.98 -25.91
N GLN A 395 1.25 -4.77 -26.30
CA GLN A 395 2.26 -5.83 -26.43
C GLN A 395 2.76 -6.36 -25.07
N GLY A 396 2.78 -5.50 -24.06
CA GLY A 396 3.27 -5.78 -22.71
C GLY A 396 2.29 -5.32 -21.64
N ASN A 397 2.64 -5.56 -20.37
CA ASN A 397 1.76 -5.26 -19.23
C ASN A 397 1.39 -3.77 -19.17
N ALA A 398 0.21 -3.47 -18.63
CA ALA A 398 -0.22 -2.12 -18.35
C ALA A 398 -0.81 -1.96 -16.95
N ALA A 399 -0.58 -0.82 -16.31
CA ALA A 399 -1.04 -0.57 -14.94
C ALA A 399 -1.46 0.89 -14.73
N ALA A 400 -2.37 1.10 -13.77
CA ALA A 400 -2.86 2.41 -13.34
C ALA A 400 -3.25 3.30 -14.54
N GLY A 401 -2.66 4.49 -14.65
CA GLY A 401 -2.89 5.43 -15.75
C GLY A 401 -2.56 4.85 -17.13
N GLY A 402 -1.65 3.88 -17.21
CA GLY A 402 -1.35 3.20 -18.45
C GLY A 402 -2.49 2.37 -19.00
N VAL A 403 -3.32 1.76 -18.14
CA VAL A 403 -4.55 1.09 -18.62
C VAL A 403 -5.53 2.14 -19.14
N MET A 404 -5.73 3.25 -18.42
CA MET A 404 -6.69 4.27 -18.82
C MET A 404 -6.28 5.00 -20.10
N LEU A 405 -4.98 5.23 -20.29
CA LEU A 405 -4.42 5.74 -21.54
C LEU A 405 -4.76 4.83 -22.73
N ALA A 406 -4.70 3.51 -22.56
CA ALA A 406 -5.07 2.57 -23.63
C ALA A 406 -6.53 2.71 -24.04
N LEU A 407 -7.44 2.91 -23.09
CA LEU A 407 -8.88 2.98 -23.32
C LEU A 407 -9.32 4.22 -24.11
N ALA A 408 -8.43 5.21 -24.25
CA ALA A 408 -8.67 6.42 -25.03
C ALA A 408 -8.67 6.17 -26.55
N ALA A 409 -8.13 5.04 -27.00
CA ALA A 409 -8.21 4.59 -28.38
C ALA A 409 -9.62 4.07 -28.72
N ASP A 410 -9.94 4.01 -30.02
CA ASP A 410 -11.20 3.44 -30.50
C ASP A 410 -11.21 1.92 -30.27
N CYS A 411 -10.12 1.26 -30.63
CA CYS A 411 -9.93 -0.18 -30.42
C CYS A 411 -8.74 -0.45 -29.50
N VAL A 412 -8.89 -1.42 -28.60
CA VAL A 412 -7.87 -1.85 -27.64
C VAL A 412 -7.69 -3.35 -27.75
N TYR A 413 -6.53 -3.75 -28.25
CA TYR A 413 -6.13 -5.14 -28.41
C TYR A 413 -4.95 -5.45 -27.51
N ALA A 414 -4.88 -6.66 -26.98
CA ALA A 414 -3.78 -7.09 -26.12
C ALA A 414 -3.20 -8.45 -26.54
N ARG A 415 -1.89 -8.61 -26.36
CA ARG A 415 -1.24 -9.92 -26.47
C ARG A 415 -1.73 -10.82 -25.33
N LYS A 416 -2.04 -12.08 -25.60
CA LYS A 416 -2.38 -13.04 -24.54
C LYS A 416 -1.22 -13.17 -23.54
N GLY A 417 -1.58 -13.31 -22.27
CA GLY A 417 -0.62 -13.52 -21.19
C GLY A 417 0.00 -12.25 -20.61
N ILE A 418 -0.35 -11.06 -21.10
CA ILE A 418 -0.05 -9.83 -20.35
C ILE A 418 -1.00 -9.70 -19.14
N VAL A 419 -0.58 -8.87 -18.18
CA VAL A 419 -1.37 -8.57 -16.98
C VAL A 419 -1.76 -7.10 -16.96
N LEU A 420 -3.03 -6.82 -16.65
CA LEU A 420 -3.56 -5.47 -16.50
C LEU A 420 -3.86 -5.18 -15.02
N ASN A 421 -3.44 -4.00 -14.54
CA ASN A 421 -3.78 -3.51 -13.20
C ASN A 421 -4.59 -2.20 -13.33
N PRO A 422 -5.93 -2.25 -13.56
CA PRO A 422 -6.77 -1.10 -13.85
C PRO A 422 -7.14 -0.25 -12.62
N HIS A 423 -6.17 0.01 -11.72
CA HIS A 423 -6.44 0.67 -10.44
C HIS A 423 -5.28 1.53 -9.94
N TYR A 424 -5.63 2.53 -9.11
CA TYR A 424 -4.68 3.51 -8.55
C TYR A 424 -4.59 3.44 -7.03
N LYS A 425 -5.64 2.98 -6.34
CA LYS A 425 -5.77 3.11 -4.88
C LYS A 425 -4.65 2.43 -4.09
N GLY A 426 -3.96 1.44 -4.67
CA GLY A 426 -2.79 0.79 -4.08
C GLY A 426 -1.60 1.73 -3.89
N MET A 427 -1.56 2.85 -4.63
CA MET A 427 -0.58 3.92 -4.48
C MET A 427 -1.06 4.98 -3.47
N GLY A 428 -1.40 4.54 -2.25
CA GLY A 428 -1.75 5.45 -1.16
C GLY A 428 -3.09 6.17 -1.36
N LYS A 429 -4.13 5.43 -1.74
CA LYS A 429 -5.49 5.96 -2.04
C LYS A 429 -5.52 7.00 -3.16
N LEU A 430 -4.54 6.97 -4.06
CA LEU A 430 -4.55 7.79 -5.26
C LEU A 430 -5.85 7.55 -6.03
N TYR A 431 -6.54 8.64 -6.40
CA TYR A 431 -7.83 8.58 -7.07
C TYR A 431 -7.71 8.08 -8.52
N GLY A 432 -6.69 8.56 -9.24
CA GLY A 432 -6.50 8.35 -10.68
C GLY A 432 -7.17 9.44 -11.52
N SER A 433 -6.66 9.72 -12.72
CA SER A 433 -7.31 10.62 -13.67
C SER A 433 -7.33 9.98 -15.06
N GLU A 434 -6.69 10.56 -16.07
CA GLU A 434 -6.68 10.02 -17.43
C GLU A 434 -8.10 9.81 -17.99
N TYR A 435 -9.06 10.64 -17.57
CA TYR A 435 -10.47 10.54 -17.97
C TYR A 435 -11.08 9.18 -17.65
N TRP A 436 -10.58 8.46 -16.63
CA TRP A 436 -11.06 7.12 -16.30
C TRP A 436 -12.56 7.13 -15.97
N THR A 437 -13.09 8.22 -15.40
CA THR A 437 -14.53 8.37 -15.09
C THR A 437 -15.41 8.53 -16.32
N TYR A 438 -14.81 8.86 -17.48
CA TYR A 438 -15.45 8.85 -18.79
C TYR A 438 -15.19 7.54 -19.54
N LEU A 439 -13.94 7.10 -19.61
CA LEU A 439 -13.50 5.97 -20.46
C LEU A 439 -13.90 4.61 -19.89
N LEU A 440 -13.65 4.36 -18.60
CA LEU A 440 -13.82 3.03 -18.03
C LEU A 440 -15.31 2.63 -17.93
N PRO A 441 -16.23 3.46 -17.40
CA PRO A 441 -17.66 3.13 -17.39
C PRO A 441 -18.26 2.92 -18.78
N LYS A 442 -17.72 3.59 -19.81
CA LYS A 442 -18.18 3.44 -21.20
C LYS A 442 -17.86 2.06 -21.77
N ARG A 443 -16.78 1.42 -21.31
CA ARG A 443 -16.38 0.07 -21.75
C ARG A 443 -17.03 -1.05 -20.92
N VAL A 444 -16.97 -0.94 -19.59
CA VAL A 444 -17.37 -2.06 -18.69
C VAL A 444 -18.63 -1.79 -17.87
N GLY A 445 -19.23 -0.61 -17.99
CA GLY A 445 -20.33 -0.16 -17.12
C GLY A 445 -19.85 0.40 -15.77
N GLY A 446 -20.67 1.23 -15.13
CA GLY A 446 -20.29 1.97 -13.93
C GLY A 446 -19.98 1.11 -12.70
N GLU A 447 -20.72 0.02 -12.50
CA GLU A 447 -20.51 -0.90 -11.37
C GLU A 447 -19.17 -1.63 -11.49
N LYS A 448 -18.88 -2.23 -12.66
CA LYS A 448 -17.62 -2.93 -12.91
C LYS A 448 -16.44 -1.96 -12.90
N ALA A 449 -16.59 -0.74 -13.44
CA ALA A 449 -15.56 0.29 -13.38
C ALA A 449 -15.17 0.61 -11.92
N ARG A 450 -16.15 0.70 -11.03
CA ARG A 450 -15.91 0.86 -9.60
C ARG A 450 -15.22 -0.38 -9.01
N GLU A 451 -15.73 -1.58 -9.25
CA GLU A 451 -15.12 -2.81 -8.76
C GLU A 451 -13.63 -2.91 -9.14
N LEU A 452 -13.29 -2.70 -10.42
CA LEU A 452 -11.91 -2.75 -10.91
C LEU A 452 -11.00 -1.74 -10.20
N THR A 453 -11.48 -0.51 -9.99
CA THR A 453 -10.69 0.55 -9.36
C THR A 453 -10.62 0.43 -7.83
N GLU A 454 -11.54 -0.32 -7.20
CA GLU A 454 -11.60 -0.53 -5.75
C GLU A 454 -10.96 -1.83 -5.27
N ALA A 455 -10.99 -2.90 -6.08
CA ALA A 455 -10.56 -4.24 -5.66
C ALA A 455 -9.03 -4.41 -5.56
N LEU A 456 -8.24 -3.57 -6.25
CA LEU A 456 -6.77 -3.66 -6.26
C LEU A 456 -6.23 -5.00 -6.75
N LEU A 457 -6.93 -5.58 -7.73
CA LEU A 457 -6.62 -6.86 -8.35
C LEU A 457 -5.98 -6.69 -9.73
N PRO A 458 -4.94 -7.48 -10.06
CA PRO A 458 -4.60 -7.72 -11.46
C PRO A 458 -5.70 -8.54 -12.13
N ILE A 459 -5.90 -8.33 -13.43
CA ILE A 459 -6.78 -9.13 -14.27
C ILE A 459 -6.03 -9.65 -15.50
N SER A 460 -6.43 -10.81 -16.00
CA SER A 460 -5.89 -11.36 -17.25
C SER A 460 -6.50 -10.64 -18.45
N THR A 461 -5.88 -10.84 -19.62
CA THR A 461 -6.47 -10.41 -20.89
C THR A 461 -7.79 -11.12 -21.20
N SER A 462 -7.94 -12.38 -20.77
CA SER A 462 -9.17 -13.15 -20.93
C SER A 462 -10.32 -12.54 -20.13
N THR A 463 -10.10 -12.24 -18.84
CA THR A 463 -11.10 -11.53 -18.03
C THR A 463 -11.41 -10.16 -18.62
N ALA A 464 -10.39 -9.42 -19.06
CA ALA A 464 -10.54 -8.08 -19.61
C ALA A 464 -11.37 -8.07 -20.90
N GLN A 465 -11.20 -9.06 -21.78
CA GLN A 465 -12.05 -9.24 -22.96
C GLN A 465 -13.49 -9.60 -22.57
N GLN A 466 -13.67 -10.55 -21.64
CA GLN A 466 -15.00 -11.01 -21.21
C GLN A 466 -15.87 -9.88 -20.63
N ILE A 467 -15.26 -8.94 -19.92
CA ILE A 467 -15.98 -7.80 -19.32
C ILE A 467 -16.10 -6.59 -20.27
N GLY A 468 -15.57 -6.68 -21.50
CA GLY A 468 -15.61 -5.60 -22.48
C GLY A 468 -14.57 -4.49 -22.27
N LEU A 469 -13.55 -4.71 -21.42
CA LEU A 469 -12.45 -3.77 -21.24
C LEU A 469 -11.54 -3.71 -22.47
N LEU A 470 -11.29 -4.88 -23.08
CA LEU A 470 -10.57 -5.04 -24.34
C LEU A 470 -11.52 -5.43 -25.46
N ASP A 471 -11.23 -5.01 -26.68
CA ASP A 471 -11.96 -5.41 -27.87
C ASP A 471 -11.61 -6.86 -28.26
N ASP A 472 -10.33 -7.26 -28.15
CA ASP A 472 -9.90 -8.65 -28.29
C ASP A 472 -8.52 -8.89 -27.63
N ALA A 473 -8.21 -10.15 -27.38
CA ALA A 473 -6.90 -10.60 -26.93
C ALA A 473 -6.45 -11.88 -27.65
N PHE A 474 -5.32 -11.82 -28.35
CA PHE A 474 -4.84 -12.88 -29.23
C PHE A 474 -3.32 -12.96 -29.25
N GLU A 475 -2.81 -14.09 -29.74
CA GLU A 475 -1.40 -14.48 -29.80
C GLU A 475 -0.65 -14.43 -28.46
N GLU A 476 0.13 -15.46 -28.17
CA GLU A 476 1.01 -15.44 -26.99
C GLU A 476 2.36 -14.82 -27.32
N ASP A 477 2.84 -14.93 -28.57
CA ASP A 477 4.12 -14.35 -28.96
C ASP A 477 3.97 -12.92 -29.49
N ALA A 478 4.96 -12.07 -29.17
CA ALA A 478 4.92 -10.66 -29.52
C ALA A 478 5.07 -10.39 -31.03
N ALA A 479 5.68 -11.29 -31.81
CA ALA A 479 5.88 -11.09 -33.24
C ALA A 479 4.56 -11.34 -34.01
N SER A 480 3.90 -12.45 -33.74
CA SER A 480 2.58 -12.77 -34.30
C SER A 480 1.54 -11.76 -33.84
N PHE A 481 1.58 -11.29 -32.59
CA PHE A 481 0.70 -10.20 -32.15
C PHE A 481 0.87 -8.94 -33.01
N ARG A 482 2.11 -8.50 -33.28
CA ARG A 482 2.35 -7.33 -34.15
C ARG A 482 1.89 -7.56 -35.59
N GLU A 483 2.09 -8.76 -36.12
CA GLU A 483 1.61 -9.11 -37.46
C GLU A 483 0.08 -9.06 -37.53
N HIS A 484 -0.59 -9.63 -36.53
CA HIS A 484 -2.05 -9.63 -36.44
C HIS A 484 -2.60 -8.19 -36.29
N ILE A 485 -2.00 -7.36 -35.43
CA ILE A 485 -2.34 -5.94 -35.31
C ILE A 485 -2.17 -5.21 -36.65
N SER A 486 -1.14 -5.55 -37.42
CA SER A 486 -0.93 -4.96 -38.74
C SER A 486 -2.06 -5.33 -39.70
N LYS A 487 -2.49 -6.60 -39.72
CA LYS A 487 -3.65 -7.06 -40.51
C LYS A 487 -4.93 -6.33 -40.11
N ILE A 488 -5.21 -6.21 -38.80
CA ILE A 488 -6.38 -5.48 -38.30
C ILE A 488 -6.36 -4.01 -38.75
N ALA A 489 -5.20 -3.36 -38.65
CA ALA A 489 -5.05 -1.96 -39.06
C ALA A 489 -5.23 -1.79 -40.59
N GLU A 490 -4.73 -2.73 -41.40
CA GLU A 490 -4.92 -2.77 -42.85
C GLU A 490 -6.39 -2.99 -43.23
N GLU A 491 -7.08 -3.90 -42.57
CA GLU A 491 -8.51 -4.16 -42.75
C GLU A 491 -9.35 -2.92 -42.38
N LEU A 492 -9.04 -2.25 -41.27
CA LEU A 492 -9.72 -1.01 -40.88
C LEU A 492 -9.47 0.13 -41.87
N ALA A 493 -8.23 0.31 -42.32
CA ALA A 493 -7.86 1.38 -43.25
C ALA A 493 -8.47 1.19 -44.66
N SER A 494 -8.65 -0.08 -45.08
CA SER A 494 -9.21 -0.46 -46.37
C SER A 494 -10.73 -0.71 -46.34
N SER A 495 -11.35 -0.72 -45.17
CA SER A 495 -12.77 -0.97 -44.99
C SER A 495 -13.65 0.00 -45.78
N HIS A 496 -14.65 -0.53 -46.48
CA HIS A 496 -15.70 0.25 -47.14
C HIS A 496 -16.56 1.05 -46.14
N ARG A 497 -16.50 0.70 -44.85
CA ARG A 497 -17.20 1.42 -43.76
C ARG A 497 -16.32 2.44 -43.04
N TYR A 498 -15.06 2.65 -43.45
CA TYR A 498 -14.14 3.54 -42.75
C TYR A 498 -14.72 4.95 -42.51
N GLU A 499 -15.27 5.59 -43.56
CA GLU A 499 -15.88 6.92 -43.43
C GLU A 499 -17.10 6.91 -42.50
N GLN A 500 -17.94 5.87 -42.59
CA GLN A 500 -19.08 5.69 -41.70
C GLN A 500 -18.62 5.55 -40.24
N MET A 501 -17.60 4.75 -39.95
CA MET A 501 -17.05 4.58 -38.60
C MET A 501 -16.49 5.90 -38.06
N LEU A 502 -15.85 6.70 -38.91
CA LEU A 502 -15.32 8.01 -38.52
C LEU A 502 -16.45 9.01 -38.25
N GLU A 503 -17.53 9.00 -39.03
CA GLU A 503 -18.73 9.79 -38.78
C GLU A 503 -19.44 9.37 -37.48
N GLU A 504 -19.58 8.06 -37.23
CA GLU A 504 -20.13 7.51 -35.98
C GLU A 504 -19.29 7.97 -34.78
N LYS A 505 -17.96 7.86 -34.86
CA LYS A 505 -17.03 8.37 -33.84
C LYS A 505 -17.26 9.85 -33.53
N ARG A 506 -17.32 10.70 -34.55
CA ARG A 506 -17.59 12.15 -34.40
C ARG A 506 -18.95 12.40 -33.76
N HIS A 507 -19.97 11.67 -34.21
CA HIS A 507 -21.32 11.81 -33.68
C HIS A 507 -21.39 11.43 -32.20
N THR A 508 -20.82 10.27 -31.83
CA THR A 508 -20.72 9.83 -30.43
C THR A 508 -19.98 10.86 -29.59
N ARG A 509 -18.84 11.37 -30.05
CA ARG A 509 -18.08 12.38 -29.30
C ARG A 509 -18.88 13.66 -29.10
N LYS A 510 -19.61 14.12 -30.12
CA LYS A 510 -20.49 15.30 -30.02
C LYS A 510 -21.63 15.09 -29.02
N THR A 511 -22.26 13.91 -29.02
CA THR A 511 -23.32 13.54 -28.08
C THR A 511 -22.80 13.47 -26.64
N ASP A 512 -21.67 12.80 -26.45
CA ASP A 512 -21.03 12.68 -25.14
C ASP A 512 -20.63 14.07 -24.59
N GLU A 513 -20.09 14.95 -25.44
CA GLU A 513 -19.70 16.31 -25.07
C GLU A 513 -20.89 17.18 -24.68
N ALA A 514 -22.04 17.00 -25.36
CA ALA A 514 -23.29 17.68 -25.00
C ALA A 514 -23.88 17.17 -23.68
N SER A 515 -23.69 15.88 -23.34
CA SER A 515 -24.15 15.29 -22.07
C SER A 515 -23.30 15.74 -20.89
N LYS A 516 -21.98 15.62 -21.00
CA LYS A 516 -21.01 16.13 -20.03
C LYS A 516 -19.68 16.41 -20.74
N PRO A 517 -19.22 17.68 -20.77
CA PRO A 517 -17.97 18.02 -21.43
C PRO A 517 -16.78 17.23 -20.86
N LEU A 518 -15.83 16.84 -21.72
CA LEU A 518 -14.58 16.21 -21.26
C LEU A 518 -13.87 17.06 -20.20
N GLN A 519 -13.93 18.39 -20.34
CA GLN A 519 -13.36 19.32 -19.38
C GLN A 519 -13.92 19.11 -17.95
N ALA A 520 -15.21 18.83 -17.80
CA ALA A 520 -15.83 18.60 -16.50
C ALA A 520 -15.34 17.29 -15.86
N TYR A 521 -15.21 16.21 -16.64
CA TYR A 521 -14.61 14.95 -16.14
C TYR A 521 -13.18 15.17 -15.64
N ARG A 522 -12.36 15.91 -16.42
CA ARG A 522 -11.00 16.25 -16.03
C ARG A 522 -10.95 17.06 -14.73
N GLU A 523 -11.79 18.09 -14.60
CA GLU A 523 -11.81 18.96 -13.42
C GLU A 523 -12.19 18.20 -12.16
N GLU A 524 -13.21 17.33 -12.23
CA GLU A 524 -13.63 16.49 -11.11
C GLU A 524 -12.52 15.52 -10.69
N GLU A 525 -11.90 14.81 -11.63
CA GLU A 525 -10.79 13.90 -11.33
C GLU A 525 -9.59 14.65 -10.75
N LEU A 526 -9.22 15.78 -11.35
CA LEU A 526 -8.09 16.59 -10.91
C LEU A 526 -8.35 17.25 -9.54
N GLN A 527 -9.59 17.51 -9.15
CA GLN A 527 -9.91 17.98 -7.80
C GLN A 527 -9.52 16.92 -6.74
N TRP A 528 -9.85 15.65 -6.99
CA TRP A 528 -9.45 14.55 -6.11
C TRP A 528 -7.93 14.32 -6.12
N MET A 529 -7.32 14.35 -7.30
CA MET A 529 -5.87 14.23 -7.43
C MET A 529 -5.13 15.38 -6.73
N TRP A 530 -5.66 16.60 -6.77
CA TRP A 530 -5.12 17.73 -6.02
C TRP A 530 -5.13 17.45 -4.52
N MET A 531 -6.23 16.91 -3.98
CA MET A 531 -6.30 16.50 -2.58
C MET A 531 -5.30 15.39 -2.25
N ASN A 532 -5.04 14.44 -3.16
CA ASN A 532 -4.02 13.41 -2.97
C ASN A 532 -2.58 13.98 -2.94
N PHE A 533 -2.31 15.08 -3.65
CA PHE A 533 -0.95 15.64 -3.78
C PHE A 533 -0.66 16.80 -2.83
N PHE A 534 -1.67 17.61 -2.49
CA PHE A 534 -1.49 18.83 -1.69
C PHE A 534 -2.35 18.85 -0.43
N GLY A 535 -3.25 17.87 -0.25
CA GLY A 535 -4.06 17.73 0.95
C GLY A 535 -3.25 17.27 2.17
N ALA A 536 -3.91 17.26 3.33
CA ALA A 536 -3.29 16.84 4.58
C ALA A 536 -2.96 15.33 4.63
N ASP A 537 -3.67 14.50 3.84
CA ASP A 537 -3.40 13.05 3.77
C ASP A 537 -2.13 12.78 2.94
N ARG A 538 -1.06 12.34 3.62
CA ARG A 538 0.23 12.05 3.01
C ARG A 538 0.35 10.62 2.44
N SER A 539 -0.73 9.84 2.41
CA SER A 539 -0.74 8.43 2.01
C SER A 539 -0.09 8.20 0.64
N TYR A 540 -0.40 9.02 -0.36
CA TYR A 540 0.21 8.95 -1.69
C TYR A 540 1.73 9.11 -1.63
N HIS A 541 2.22 10.15 -0.96
CA HIS A 541 3.66 10.43 -0.87
C HIS A 541 4.41 9.31 -0.14
N LEU A 542 3.84 8.79 0.95
CA LEU A 542 4.43 7.68 1.70
C LEU A 542 4.46 6.39 0.87
N ALA A 543 3.36 6.08 0.17
CA ALA A 543 3.28 4.92 -0.71
C ALA A 543 4.29 5.03 -1.86
N ARG A 544 4.39 6.21 -2.49
CA ARG A 544 5.37 6.49 -3.54
C ARG A 544 6.79 6.31 -3.05
N LYS A 545 7.15 6.90 -1.90
CA LYS A 545 8.49 6.75 -1.31
C LYS A 545 8.81 5.27 -1.04
N ARG A 546 7.90 4.53 -0.41
CA ARG A 546 8.05 3.07 -0.19
C ARG A 546 8.23 2.31 -1.51
N PHE A 547 7.48 2.65 -2.55
CA PHE A 547 7.57 2.01 -3.86
C PHE A 547 8.91 2.28 -4.57
N VAL A 548 9.36 3.55 -4.57
CA VAL A 548 10.59 3.99 -5.23
C VAL A 548 11.83 3.41 -4.54
N TYR A 549 11.87 3.47 -3.21
CA TYR A 549 12.97 2.95 -2.40
C TYR A 549 12.87 1.45 -2.08
N LYS A 550 11.86 0.75 -2.61
CA LYS A 550 11.63 -0.69 -2.37
C LYS A 550 11.57 -1.04 -0.88
N GLY A 551 10.96 -0.15 -0.09
CA GLY A 551 10.79 -0.29 1.36
C GLY A 551 11.98 0.19 2.22
N LEU A 552 13.08 0.65 1.63
CA LEU A 552 14.29 1.08 2.36
C LEU A 552 14.33 2.61 2.51
N ILE A 553 13.80 3.17 3.61
CA ILE A 553 13.72 4.63 3.77
C ILE A 553 15.03 5.22 4.37
N PRO A 554 15.62 6.33 3.84
CA PRO A 554 16.89 6.89 4.30
C PRO A 554 16.94 7.44 5.73
N SER A 555 18.15 7.41 6.32
CA SER A 555 18.42 7.64 7.75
C SER A 555 18.08 9.00 8.33
N ARG A 556 18.18 10.07 7.53
CA ARG A 556 18.11 11.46 8.03
C ARG A 556 16.72 11.89 8.48
N GLU A 557 15.71 11.07 8.19
CA GLU A 557 14.30 11.28 8.56
C GLU A 557 13.79 10.19 9.52
N ARG A 558 14.67 9.36 10.09
CA ARG A 558 14.32 8.32 11.08
C ARG A 558 13.83 8.87 12.44
N GLY A 559 13.76 10.19 12.60
CA GLY A 559 13.11 10.82 13.75
C GLY A 559 11.59 10.64 13.78
N ASP A 560 10.98 10.22 12.66
CA ASP A 560 9.54 10.15 12.46
C ASP A 560 9.05 8.76 11.97
N GLU A 561 9.89 7.73 12.06
CA GLU A 561 9.60 6.41 11.47
C GLU A 561 9.86 5.25 12.44
N ARG A 562 8.78 4.77 13.07
CA ARG A 562 8.59 3.32 13.30
C ARG A 562 7.15 2.94 12.94
N CYS A 563 6.88 2.88 11.64
CA CYS A 563 5.69 2.26 11.07
C CYS A 563 6.09 0.91 10.44
N GLY A 564 5.49 -0.17 10.95
CA GLY A 564 5.74 -1.55 10.54
C GLY A 564 5.24 -1.84 9.13
N THR A 565 6.11 -2.47 8.35
CA THR A 565 5.80 -3.00 7.02
C THR A 565 5.00 -4.31 7.16
N GLY A 566 3.71 -4.26 6.80
CA GLY A 566 2.83 -5.44 6.76
C GLY A 566 1.47 -5.11 6.13
N GLY A 567 1.45 -4.56 4.91
CA GLY A 567 0.21 -4.27 4.19
C GLY A 567 -0.30 -5.52 3.45
N ARG A 568 -1.39 -6.12 3.96
CA ARG A 568 -2.19 -7.16 3.28
C ARG A 568 -3.07 -6.55 2.19
N VAL A 569 -3.25 -7.30 1.10
CA VAL A 569 -4.35 -7.13 0.15
C VAL A 569 -5.26 -8.35 0.34
N GLU A 570 -6.49 -8.16 0.84
CA GLU A 570 -7.50 -9.21 0.99
C GLU A 570 -8.60 -9.00 -0.07
N PHE A 571 -8.93 -10.04 -0.83
CA PHE A 571 -9.97 -10.02 -1.87
C PHE A 571 -11.26 -10.70 -1.36
N PRO A 572 -12.47 -10.17 -1.61
CA PRO A 572 -13.71 -10.79 -1.18
C PRO A 572 -14.14 -11.93 -2.12
N ALA A 573 -14.53 -13.06 -1.52
CA ALA A 573 -15.13 -14.20 -2.22
C ALA A 573 -16.55 -13.88 -2.73
N GLY A 574 -16.81 -14.17 -4.00
CA GLY A 574 -18.12 -14.08 -4.63
C GLY A 574 -19.08 -15.17 -4.16
N GLN A 575 -20.34 -14.80 -3.96
CA GLN A 575 -21.45 -15.70 -3.66
C GLN A 575 -21.85 -16.53 -4.88
N ALA A 576 -21.96 -17.85 -4.71
CA ALA A 576 -22.72 -18.72 -5.60
C ALA A 576 -23.65 -19.62 -4.77
N ALA A 577 -24.80 -19.92 -5.35
CA ALA A 577 -26.03 -20.36 -4.70
C ALA A 577 -26.13 -21.88 -4.43
N ARG A 578 -27.08 -22.16 -3.52
CA ARG A 578 -27.70 -23.42 -3.02
C ARG A 578 -27.71 -24.64 -3.97
N CYS A 579 -27.57 -25.86 -3.40
CA CYS A 579 -28.63 -26.88 -3.28
C CYS A 579 -28.19 -28.21 -2.61
N HIS A 580 -29.14 -28.78 -1.84
CA HIS A 580 -29.40 -30.18 -1.40
C HIS A 580 -28.57 -30.95 -0.35
N ASP A 581 -29.26 -31.15 0.80
CA ASP A 581 -29.58 -32.38 1.56
C ASP A 581 -28.62 -33.59 1.57
N GLY A 582 -28.27 -34.04 2.78
CA GLY A 582 -27.73 -35.39 3.01
C GLY A 582 -27.03 -35.59 4.36
N GLU A 583 -27.81 -35.96 5.37
CA GLU A 583 -27.51 -36.81 6.54
C GLU A 583 -26.11 -36.79 7.22
N GLN A 584 -26.14 -36.43 8.52
CA GLN A 584 -25.09 -36.71 9.51
C GLN A 584 -24.87 -38.23 9.69
N PRO A 585 -23.69 -38.61 10.20
CA PRO A 585 -23.72 -39.14 11.57
C PRO A 585 -22.61 -38.58 12.46
N ALA A 586 -22.99 -38.39 13.73
CA ALA A 586 -22.11 -38.08 14.84
C ALA A 586 -21.09 -39.18 15.11
N ARG A 587 -19.87 -38.80 15.51
CA ARG A 587 -19.10 -39.46 16.56
C ARG A 587 -18.05 -38.51 17.12
N ASP A 588 -18.25 -38.23 18.40
CA ASP A 588 -17.34 -37.54 19.29
C ASP A 588 -15.94 -38.16 19.30
N ASP A 589 -14.96 -37.28 19.52
CA ASP A 589 -14.02 -37.32 20.64
C ASP A 589 -12.55 -37.27 20.21
N TYR A 590 -11.98 -36.06 20.15
CA TYR A 590 -10.61 -35.81 20.62
C TYR A 590 -10.44 -34.31 20.96
N CYS A 591 -11.03 -33.92 22.08
CA CYS A 591 -10.75 -32.66 22.76
C CYS A 591 -9.35 -32.71 23.40
N ARG A 592 -8.43 -31.85 22.95
CA ARG A 592 -7.52 -31.10 23.84
C ARG A 592 -7.32 -29.68 23.31
N ARG A 593 -8.33 -28.84 23.54
CA ARG A 593 -8.17 -27.37 23.51
C ARG A 593 -7.21 -26.98 24.63
N ALA A 594 -6.05 -26.43 24.28
CA ALA A 594 -5.35 -25.56 25.22
C ALA A 594 -6.25 -24.33 25.41
N SER A 595 -6.76 -24.16 26.64
CA SER A 595 -7.51 -22.99 27.07
C SER A 595 -6.62 -21.75 26.92
N MET A 596 -6.94 -20.87 25.98
CA MET A 596 -6.34 -19.53 25.89
C MET A 596 -7.20 -18.60 26.74
N THR A 597 -6.85 -18.42 28.01
CA THR A 597 -7.44 -17.37 28.85
C THR A 597 -6.78 -16.03 28.52
N ALA A 598 -7.59 -14.99 28.26
CA ALA A 598 -7.13 -13.64 27.94
C ALA A 598 -6.16 -13.07 28.99
N GLU A 599 -5.19 -12.28 28.54
CA GLU A 599 -4.35 -11.46 29.42
C GLU A 599 -5.19 -10.38 30.14
N ILE A 600 -5.03 -10.26 31.46
CA ILE A 600 -5.78 -9.26 32.23
C ILE A 600 -5.03 -7.93 32.28
N LEU A 601 -5.59 -6.91 31.62
CA LEU A 601 -5.05 -5.56 31.59
C LEU A 601 -5.34 -4.83 32.91
N ASN A 602 -4.43 -4.97 33.87
CA ASN A 602 -4.60 -4.52 35.25
C ASN A 602 -4.34 -3.01 35.42
N GLY A 603 -5.39 -2.21 35.22
CA GLY A 603 -5.33 -0.76 35.38
C GLY A 603 -5.09 -0.27 36.81
N ARG A 604 -5.32 -1.09 37.86
CA ARG A 604 -4.95 -0.72 39.24
C ARG A 604 -3.43 -0.67 39.41
N ALA A 605 -2.72 -1.67 38.87
CA ALA A 605 -1.26 -1.70 38.91
C ALA A 605 -0.67 -0.51 38.15
N MET A 606 -1.13 -0.29 36.92
CA MET A 606 -0.72 0.86 36.10
C MET A 606 -1.03 2.21 36.77
N SER A 607 -2.18 2.34 37.44
CA SER A 607 -2.54 3.55 38.19
C SER A 607 -1.56 3.84 39.33
N ALA A 608 -1.09 2.81 40.04
CA ALA A 608 -0.12 2.98 41.12
C ALA A 608 1.24 3.47 40.60
N GLU A 609 1.71 2.93 39.47
CA GLU A 609 2.92 3.37 38.79
C GLU A 609 2.82 4.84 38.35
N MET A 610 1.74 5.19 37.66
CA MET A 610 1.51 6.56 37.19
C MET A 610 1.42 7.57 38.34
N LYS A 611 0.87 7.20 39.49
CA LYS A 611 0.88 8.07 40.67
C LYS A 611 2.28 8.26 41.25
N ALA A 612 3.15 7.25 41.18
CA ALA A 612 4.55 7.40 41.58
C ALA A 612 5.31 8.36 40.66
N GLU A 613 5.08 8.28 39.35
CA GLU A 613 5.59 9.23 38.36
C GLU A 613 5.07 10.66 38.65
N LEU A 614 3.75 10.78 38.87
CA LEU A 614 3.09 12.06 39.09
C LEU A 614 3.54 12.75 40.39
N ARG A 615 3.78 12.00 41.47
CA ARG A 615 4.37 12.52 42.72
C ARG A 615 5.67 13.27 42.50
N SER A 616 6.49 12.79 41.56
CA SER A 616 7.77 13.42 41.25
C SER A 616 7.58 14.71 40.46
N GLU A 617 6.61 14.75 39.53
CA GLU A 617 6.25 15.97 38.80
C GLU A 617 5.60 17.03 39.67
N VAL A 618 4.77 16.64 40.64
CA VAL A 618 4.15 17.57 41.60
C VAL A 618 5.22 18.20 42.49
N ARG A 619 6.17 17.41 43.01
CA ARG A 619 7.31 17.95 43.79
C ARG A 619 8.07 19.01 43.00
N ARG A 620 8.39 18.72 41.73
CA ARG A 620 9.05 19.67 40.82
C ARG A 620 8.22 20.93 40.58
N CYS A 621 6.90 20.80 40.47
CA CYS A 621 5.99 21.94 40.34
C CYS A 621 6.03 22.84 41.59
N VAL A 622 6.02 22.23 42.78
CA VAL A 622 6.12 22.96 44.06
C VAL A 622 7.47 23.65 44.19
N GLU A 623 8.57 22.99 43.84
CA GLU A 623 9.92 23.56 43.87
C GLU A 623 10.05 24.79 42.95
N ASN A 624 9.47 24.74 41.75
CA ASN A 624 9.58 25.82 40.78
C ASN A 624 8.58 26.97 41.01
N GLN A 625 7.35 26.65 41.42
CA GLN A 625 6.26 27.63 41.49
C GLN A 625 5.93 28.09 42.91
N GLY A 626 6.52 27.46 43.93
CA GLY A 626 6.24 27.74 45.34
C GLY A 626 4.86 27.29 45.83
N GLN A 627 4.03 26.69 44.96
CA GLN A 627 2.70 26.20 45.30
C GLN A 627 2.40 24.85 44.63
N ALA A 628 1.62 24.03 45.31
CA ALA A 628 1.12 22.78 44.74
C ALA A 628 0.00 23.06 43.71
N PRO A 629 -0.12 22.24 42.65
CA PRO A 629 -1.27 22.30 41.76
C PRO A 629 -2.57 22.16 42.55
N GLY A 630 -3.53 23.02 42.23
CA GLY A 630 -4.82 23.09 42.90
C GLY A 630 -5.97 22.60 42.04
N LEU A 631 -6.78 21.70 42.61
CA LEU A 631 -7.95 21.07 41.97
C LEU A 631 -9.22 21.37 42.76
N VAL A 632 -10.27 21.83 42.08
CA VAL A 632 -11.61 21.95 42.68
C VAL A 632 -12.59 21.03 41.98
N ILE A 633 -13.19 20.11 42.76
CA ILE A 633 -14.28 19.25 42.32
C ILE A 633 -15.59 19.93 42.73
N VAL A 634 -16.46 20.23 41.77
CA VAL A 634 -17.78 20.82 42.02
C VAL A 634 -18.83 19.73 41.91
N ARG A 635 -19.67 19.59 42.94
CA ARG A 635 -20.76 18.60 42.99
C ARG A 635 -22.07 19.27 43.38
N VAL A 636 -23.10 19.11 42.56
CA VAL A 636 -24.45 19.64 42.83
C VAL A 636 -25.41 18.50 43.19
N GLY A 637 -25.85 18.44 44.44
CA GLY A 637 -26.75 17.38 44.97
C GLY A 637 -26.09 16.01 45.26
N GLY A 638 -26.93 15.03 45.64
CA GLY A 638 -26.73 13.56 45.72
C GLY A 638 -25.57 12.97 46.56
N GLU A 639 -25.88 12.07 47.51
CA GLU A 639 -24.88 11.28 48.28
C GLU A 639 -24.69 9.81 47.83
N ALA A 640 -25.65 9.17 47.15
CA ALA A 640 -25.74 7.69 47.17
C ALA A 640 -24.92 6.89 46.13
N ALA A 641 -24.28 7.51 45.12
CA ALA A 641 -23.37 6.81 44.18
C ALA A 641 -22.19 7.67 43.69
N SER A 642 -22.38 9.00 43.65
CA SER A 642 -21.38 9.99 43.23
C SER A 642 -20.26 10.21 44.26
N GLY A 643 -20.50 9.93 45.55
CA GLY A 643 -19.53 10.19 46.63
C GLY A 643 -18.27 9.32 46.60
N VAL A 644 -18.34 8.12 46.00
CA VAL A 644 -17.18 7.20 45.95
C VAL A 644 -16.12 7.71 44.96
N TYR A 645 -16.54 8.24 43.82
CA TYR A 645 -15.64 8.73 42.77
C TYR A 645 -14.89 10.00 43.19
N SER A 646 -15.60 10.99 43.75
CA SER A 646 -14.95 12.21 44.24
C SER A 646 -14.02 11.94 45.42
N LYS A 647 -14.38 11.03 46.34
CA LYS A 647 -13.47 10.55 47.40
C LYS A 647 -12.21 9.89 46.82
N ALA A 648 -12.33 9.11 45.75
CA ALA A 648 -11.17 8.47 45.11
C ALA A 648 -10.24 9.50 44.43
N ILE A 649 -10.79 10.52 43.78
CA ILE A 649 -9.98 11.61 43.19
C ILE A 649 -9.30 12.42 44.29
N LEU A 650 -10.02 12.81 45.37
CA LEU A 650 -9.44 13.56 46.49
C LEU A 650 -8.29 12.79 47.15
N ARG A 651 -8.48 11.50 47.44
CA ARG A 651 -7.41 10.63 47.98
C ARG A 651 -6.23 10.51 47.00
N GLY A 652 -6.52 10.39 45.70
CA GLY A 652 -5.49 10.33 44.67
C GLY A 652 -4.70 11.62 44.55
N ALA A 653 -5.36 12.77 44.68
CA ALA A 653 -4.73 14.09 44.68
C ALA A 653 -3.83 14.27 45.90
N GLU A 654 -4.32 13.92 47.09
CA GLU A 654 -3.56 13.94 48.34
C GLU A 654 -2.32 13.03 48.25
N ASP A 655 -2.49 11.79 47.76
CA ASP A 655 -1.40 10.83 47.55
C ASP A 655 -0.30 11.36 46.62
N VAL A 656 -0.66 12.17 45.62
CA VAL A 656 0.34 12.76 44.70
C VAL A 656 0.82 14.16 45.09
N GLY A 657 0.27 14.76 46.15
CA GLY A 657 0.63 16.10 46.62
C GLY A 657 -0.10 17.26 45.95
N ILE A 658 -1.22 17.02 45.28
CA ILE A 658 -2.11 18.04 44.69
C ILE A 658 -3.07 18.54 45.77
N THR A 659 -3.21 19.86 45.90
CA THR A 659 -4.20 20.47 46.80
C THR A 659 -5.58 20.36 46.18
N ALA A 660 -6.40 19.43 46.65
CA ALA A 660 -7.76 19.22 46.12
C ALA A 660 -8.85 19.48 47.17
N ARG A 661 -9.94 20.11 46.74
CA ARG A 661 -11.13 20.31 47.59
C ARG A 661 -12.43 20.06 46.85
N LEU A 662 -13.46 19.70 47.62
CA LEU A 662 -14.83 19.53 47.13
C LEU A 662 -15.65 20.79 47.41
N ALA A 663 -16.19 21.41 46.36
CA ALA A 663 -17.23 22.41 46.44
C ALA A 663 -18.60 21.72 46.31
N HIS A 664 -19.26 21.47 47.44
CA HIS A 664 -20.57 20.84 47.46
C HIS A 664 -21.68 21.89 47.43
N LEU A 665 -22.56 21.78 46.45
CA LEU A 665 -23.71 22.66 46.22
C LEU A 665 -25.02 21.89 46.43
N PRO A 666 -26.06 22.51 47.01
CA PRO A 666 -27.37 21.89 47.17
C PRO A 666 -27.99 21.46 45.84
N VAL A 667 -28.85 20.44 45.87
CA VAL A 667 -29.56 19.97 44.65
C VAL A 667 -30.41 21.06 43.99
N HIS A 668 -30.84 22.08 44.75
CA HIS A 668 -31.66 23.19 44.26
C HIS A 668 -30.85 24.39 43.75
N THR A 669 -29.51 24.29 43.68
CA THR A 669 -28.67 25.36 43.14
C THR A 669 -29.09 25.74 41.73
N SER A 670 -29.31 27.02 41.50
CA SER A 670 -29.69 27.59 40.21
C SER A 670 -28.53 27.60 39.21
N ALA A 671 -28.85 27.77 37.93
CA ALA A 671 -27.83 27.86 36.88
C ALA A 671 -26.89 29.07 37.08
N ASP A 672 -27.40 30.18 37.60
CA ASP A 672 -26.62 31.39 37.83
C ASP A 672 -25.68 31.28 39.03
N GLU A 673 -26.13 30.63 40.12
CA GLU A 673 -25.28 30.34 41.27
C GLU A 673 -24.12 29.39 40.89
N LEU A 674 -24.39 28.34 40.11
CA LEU A 674 -23.35 27.44 39.63
C LEU A 674 -22.38 28.18 38.69
N ARG A 675 -22.91 29.00 37.77
CA ARG A 675 -22.09 29.80 36.87
C ARG A 675 -21.19 30.78 37.63
N ALA A 676 -21.72 31.46 38.64
CA ALA A 676 -20.97 32.39 39.47
C ALA A 676 -19.80 31.69 40.18
N LEU A 677 -20.03 30.49 40.74
CA LEU A 677 -18.96 29.69 41.33
C LEU A 677 -17.89 29.33 40.28
N LEU A 678 -18.28 28.84 39.10
CA LEU A 678 -17.32 28.46 38.06
C LEU A 678 -16.49 29.66 37.57
N VAL A 679 -17.10 30.84 37.44
CA VAL A 679 -16.41 32.10 37.11
C VAL A 679 -15.42 32.49 38.23
N GLN A 680 -15.81 32.37 39.49
CA GLN A 680 -14.90 32.59 40.62
C GLN A 680 -13.71 31.63 40.59
N LEU A 681 -13.94 30.34 40.29
CA LEU A 681 -12.87 29.35 40.18
C LEU A 681 -11.95 29.60 38.98
N ASN A 682 -12.47 30.16 37.88
CA ASN A 682 -11.65 30.56 36.73
C ASN A 682 -10.65 31.67 37.08
N THR A 683 -11.00 32.58 37.99
CA THR A 683 -10.14 33.71 38.37
C THR A 683 -9.23 33.41 39.57
N ASP A 684 -9.51 32.35 40.33
CA ASP A 684 -8.68 31.91 41.46
C ASP A 684 -7.32 31.37 41.00
N GLN A 685 -6.23 32.07 41.32
CA GLN A 685 -4.86 31.69 40.95
C GLN A 685 -4.36 30.42 41.66
N ALA A 686 -4.97 30.02 42.77
CA ALA A 686 -4.65 28.75 43.43
C ALA A 686 -5.29 27.54 42.70
N VAL A 687 -6.29 27.77 41.84
CA VAL A 687 -7.02 26.73 41.13
C VAL A 687 -6.48 26.59 39.71
N HIS A 688 -5.99 25.40 39.37
CA HIS A 688 -5.44 25.09 38.06
C HIS A 688 -6.34 24.12 37.29
N GLY A 689 -7.11 23.30 37.99
CA GLY A 689 -8.08 22.39 37.39
C GLY A 689 -9.46 22.50 38.03
N ILE A 690 -10.50 22.48 37.20
CA ILE A 690 -11.90 22.45 37.63
C ILE A 690 -12.54 21.18 37.07
N LEU A 691 -13.11 20.36 37.94
CA LEU A 691 -13.93 19.21 37.55
C LEU A 691 -15.36 19.42 38.04
N VAL A 692 -16.34 19.41 37.14
CA VAL A 692 -17.76 19.39 37.52
C VAL A 692 -18.29 17.96 37.40
N GLN A 693 -18.69 17.40 38.53
CA GLN A 693 -19.11 16.01 38.60
C GLN A 693 -20.49 15.79 37.95
N MET A 694 -20.56 14.78 37.09
CA MET A 694 -21.79 14.35 36.41
C MET A 694 -22.43 13.13 37.11
N PRO A 695 -23.76 12.90 36.96
CA PRO A 695 -24.71 13.77 36.27
C PRO A 695 -25.08 15.01 37.09
N LEU A 696 -25.40 16.10 36.40
CA LEU A 696 -25.99 17.29 37.02
C LEU A 696 -27.49 17.06 37.30
N PRO A 697 -28.08 17.73 38.31
CA PRO A 697 -29.52 17.85 38.45
C PRO A 697 -30.20 18.29 37.13
N ALA A 698 -31.40 17.80 36.88
CA ALA A 698 -32.08 17.93 35.58
C ALA A 698 -32.30 19.38 35.11
N HIS A 699 -32.39 20.34 36.04
CA HIS A 699 -32.55 21.77 35.72
C HIS A 699 -31.23 22.47 35.34
N LEU A 700 -30.09 21.79 35.47
CA LEU A 700 -28.77 22.33 35.14
C LEU A 700 -28.24 21.78 33.82
N SER A 701 -27.65 22.66 33.02
CA SER A 701 -27.15 22.33 31.68
C SER A 701 -25.67 21.97 31.69
N GLN A 702 -25.34 20.77 31.20
CA GLN A 702 -23.94 20.39 30.92
C GLN A 702 -23.27 21.35 29.92
N LYS A 703 -24.02 21.85 28.93
CA LYS A 703 -23.51 22.84 27.97
C LYS A 703 -23.10 24.12 28.68
N MET A 704 -23.90 24.60 29.64
CA MET A 704 -23.55 25.78 30.44
C MET A 704 -22.21 25.58 31.14
N VAL A 705 -22.03 24.44 31.81
CA VAL A 705 -20.77 24.10 32.49
C VAL A 705 -19.58 24.08 31.52
N ALA A 706 -19.70 23.32 30.42
CA ALA A 706 -18.64 23.16 29.42
C ALA A 706 -18.23 24.49 28.75
N THR A 707 -19.15 25.45 28.63
CA THR A 707 -18.87 26.78 28.09
C THR A 707 -18.42 27.81 29.13
N THR A 708 -18.58 27.52 30.43
CA THR A 708 -18.22 28.46 31.52
C THR A 708 -16.81 28.21 32.05
N ILE A 709 -16.35 26.95 32.09
CA ILE A 709 -14.98 26.64 32.54
C ILE A 709 -13.98 27.19 31.52
N ALA A 710 -12.97 27.92 32.01
CA ALA A 710 -11.90 28.44 31.15
C ALA A 710 -11.12 27.29 30.52
N SER A 711 -10.75 27.40 29.24
CA SER A 711 -10.02 26.34 28.51
C SER A 711 -8.67 25.99 29.17
N SER A 712 -8.03 26.94 29.85
CA SER A 712 -6.80 26.73 30.62
C SER A 712 -6.99 25.92 31.91
N LYS A 713 -8.23 25.72 32.38
CA LYS A 713 -8.58 24.95 33.58
C LYS A 713 -9.53 23.78 33.31
N ASP A 714 -9.88 23.53 32.04
CA ASP A 714 -10.74 22.44 31.56
C ASP A 714 -9.98 21.10 31.53
N ILE A 715 -9.52 20.65 32.69
CA ILE A 715 -8.68 19.45 32.83
C ILE A 715 -9.42 18.14 32.56
N ASP A 716 -10.72 18.19 32.28
CA ASP A 716 -11.52 17.05 31.84
C ASP A 716 -11.90 17.15 30.35
N GLY A 717 -11.40 18.17 29.64
CA GLY A 717 -11.50 18.30 28.18
C GLY A 717 -12.92 18.36 27.63
N ILE A 718 -13.91 18.79 28.43
CA ILE A 718 -15.33 18.75 28.04
C ILE A 718 -15.79 20.02 27.32
N GLY A 719 -14.98 21.08 27.33
CA GLY A 719 -15.27 22.35 26.69
C GLY A 719 -15.20 22.28 25.16
N PRO A 720 -15.99 23.11 24.44
CA PRO A 720 -15.93 23.17 22.97
C PRO A 720 -14.55 23.49 22.41
N HIS A 721 -13.74 24.28 23.13
CA HIS A 721 -12.37 24.59 22.74
C HIS A 721 -11.50 23.33 22.74
N SER A 722 -11.51 22.57 23.84
CA SER A 722 -10.78 21.32 23.98
C SER A 722 -11.25 20.28 22.95
N ALA A 723 -12.56 20.15 22.74
CA ALA A 723 -13.12 19.24 21.75
C ALA A 723 -12.78 19.64 20.30
N GLY A 724 -12.80 20.93 19.98
CA GLY A 724 -12.44 21.46 18.66
C GLY A 724 -10.96 21.27 18.35
N ASN A 725 -10.09 21.57 19.31
CA ASN A 725 -8.65 21.32 19.18
C ASN A 725 -8.35 19.83 19.01
N LEU A 726 -8.98 18.97 19.82
CA LEU A 726 -8.86 17.53 19.67
C LEU A 726 -9.30 17.09 18.26
N PHE A 727 -10.41 17.60 17.73
CA PHE A 727 -10.86 17.27 16.38
C PHE A 727 -9.84 17.68 15.30
N LEU A 728 -9.20 18.84 15.47
CA LEU A 728 -8.21 19.38 14.54
C LEU A 728 -6.80 18.80 14.73
N GLY A 729 -6.56 17.98 15.75
CA GLY A 729 -5.22 17.51 16.11
C GLY A 729 -4.33 18.58 16.75
N LEU A 730 -4.93 19.63 17.33
CA LEU A 730 -4.22 20.69 18.04
C LEU A 730 -4.10 20.37 19.54
N PRO A 731 -3.08 20.92 20.24
CA PRO A 731 -2.93 20.73 21.68
C PRO A 731 -4.15 21.19 22.48
N SER A 732 -4.64 20.34 23.37
CA SER A 732 -5.69 20.64 24.34
C SER A 732 -5.64 19.68 25.53
N PHE A 733 -6.44 19.98 26.55
CA PHE A 733 -6.85 18.94 27.49
C PHE A 733 -7.76 17.94 26.78
N LEU A 734 -7.71 16.70 27.25
CA LEU A 734 -8.34 15.53 26.67
C LEU A 734 -9.38 14.99 27.66
N PRO A 735 -10.51 14.46 27.18
CA PRO A 735 -11.46 13.77 28.05
C PRO A 735 -10.81 12.64 28.81
N SER A 736 -10.84 12.70 30.16
CA SER A 736 -9.97 11.89 31.03
C SER A 736 -10.13 10.38 30.82
N THR A 737 -11.35 9.92 30.54
CA THR A 737 -11.63 8.50 30.27
C THR A 737 -11.10 8.06 28.90
N ALA A 738 -11.25 8.88 27.86
CA ALA A 738 -10.67 8.59 26.56
C ALA A 738 -9.14 8.58 26.63
N ALA A 739 -8.55 9.54 27.36
CA ALA A 739 -7.12 9.61 27.62
C ALA A 739 -6.61 8.39 28.41
N ALA A 740 -7.40 7.88 29.37
CA ALA A 740 -7.07 6.67 30.12
C ALA A 740 -7.05 5.41 29.25
N VAL A 741 -7.97 5.28 28.28
CA VAL A 741 -7.94 4.19 27.30
C VAL A 741 -6.68 4.29 26.44
N MET A 742 -6.32 5.48 25.97
CA MET A 742 -5.09 5.67 25.17
C MET A 742 -3.81 5.41 25.98
N GLU A 743 -3.77 5.81 27.25
CA GLU A 743 -2.63 5.52 28.14
C GLU A 743 -2.50 4.01 28.39
N LEU A 744 -3.62 3.31 28.61
CA LEU A 744 -3.64 1.85 28.77
C LEU A 744 -3.11 1.15 27.51
N LEU A 745 -3.59 1.55 26.33
CA LEU A 745 -3.12 1.03 25.04
C LEU A 745 -1.63 1.31 24.82
N GLY A 746 -1.16 2.51 25.21
CA GLY A 746 0.25 2.89 25.13
C GLY A 746 1.15 2.07 26.05
N ARG A 747 0.77 1.87 27.31
CA ARG A 747 1.54 1.09 28.30
C ARG A 747 1.58 -0.40 28.01
N THR A 748 0.56 -0.92 27.33
CA THR A 748 0.51 -2.31 26.86
C THR A 748 1.20 -2.51 25.51
N HIS A 749 1.82 -1.45 24.96
CA HIS A 749 2.45 -1.47 23.63
C HIS A 749 1.51 -1.99 22.53
N THR A 750 0.21 -1.71 22.65
CA THR A 750 -0.78 -2.14 21.69
C THR A 750 -0.58 -1.38 20.36
N PRO A 751 -0.26 -2.06 19.24
CA PRO A 751 -0.14 -1.40 17.95
C PRO A 751 -1.53 -0.93 17.49
N LEU A 752 -1.68 0.36 17.20
CA LEU A 752 -2.95 0.94 16.73
C LEU A 752 -2.96 1.27 15.23
N GLU A 753 -1.79 1.49 14.64
CA GLU A 753 -1.65 1.85 13.25
C GLU A 753 -2.21 0.78 12.32
N GLY A 754 -3.14 1.18 11.44
CA GLY A 754 -3.83 0.30 10.49
C GLY A 754 -4.84 -0.67 11.12
N ARG A 755 -4.91 -0.79 12.45
CA ARG A 755 -5.82 -1.71 13.15
C ARG A 755 -7.25 -1.20 13.11
N ARG A 756 -8.20 -2.13 13.07
CA ARG A 756 -9.64 -1.82 13.19
C ARG A 756 -10.01 -1.68 14.65
N VAL A 757 -10.39 -0.48 15.06
CA VAL A 757 -10.85 -0.20 16.42
C VAL A 757 -12.34 0.11 16.39
N VAL A 758 -13.13 -0.69 17.10
CA VAL A 758 -14.57 -0.46 17.21
C VAL A 758 -14.86 0.14 18.58
N VAL A 759 -15.49 1.32 18.60
CA VAL A 759 -15.87 2.02 19.82
C VAL A 759 -17.39 1.99 19.94
N ILE A 760 -17.92 1.27 20.93
CA ILE A 760 -19.37 1.26 21.21
C ILE A 760 -19.71 2.42 22.14
N SER A 761 -19.68 3.64 21.59
CA SER A 761 -20.18 4.85 22.25
C SER A 761 -20.12 6.02 21.28
N ARG A 762 -21.15 6.88 21.29
CA ARG A 762 -21.13 8.19 20.61
C ARG A 762 -21.18 9.36 21.58
N SER A 763 -20.83 9.12 22.86
CA SER A 763 -20.84 10.16 23.88
C SER A 763 -19.80 11.23 23.60
N ASN A 764 -20.05 12.45 24.09
CA ASN A 764 -19.11 13.57 23.93
C ASN A 764 -17.90 13.48 24.88
N VAL A 765 -17.92 12.56 25.84
CA VAL A 765 -16.89 12.42 26.89
C VAL A 765 -16.02 11.16 26.73
N VAL A 766 -16.51 10.13 26.02
CA VAL A 766 -15.74 8.91 25.75
C VAL A 766 -15.71 8.62 24.26
N GLY A 767 -16.87 8.32 23.66
CA GLY A 767 -16.94 7.73 22.32
C GLY A 767 -16.34 8.56 21.20
N LYS A 768 -16.87 9.77 20.99
CA LYS A 768 -16.36 10.70 19.97
C LYS A 768 -14.90 11.12 20.19
N PRO A 769 -14.49 11.59 21.39
CA PRO A 769 -13.10 11.99 21.60
C PRO A 769 -12.14 10.81 21.45
N LEU A 770 -12.47 9.64 22.00
CA LEU A 770 -11.63 8.44 21.83
C LEU A 770 -11.51 8.06 20.35
N GLY A 771 -12.60 8.15 19.58
CA GLY A 771 -12.55 7.89 18.15
C GLY A 771 -11.59 8.82 17.41
N MET A 772 -11.54 10.11 17.78
CA MET A 772 -10.58 11.07 17.22
C MET A 772 -9.14 10.77 17.67
N MET A 773 -8.93 10.44 18.95
CA MET A 773 -7.61 10.09 19.48
C MET A 773 -7.04 8.82 18.84
N LEU A 774 -7.88 7.81 18.61
CA LEU A 774 -7.50 6.58 17.90
C LEU A 774 -7.21 6.85 16.43
N LEU A 775 -8.00 7.71 15.78
CA LEU A 775 -7.77 8.11 14.39
C LEU A 775 -6.43 8.85 14.24
N GLN A 776 -6.08 9.72 15.20
CA GLN A 776 -4.76 10.36 15.27
C GLN A 776 -3.61 9.37 15.46
N LYS A 777 -3.89 8.17 15.99
CA LYS A 777 -2.96 7.04 16.08
C LYS A 777 -2.99 6.10 14.87
N ASN A 778 -3.48 6.60 13.73
CA ASN A 778 -3.58 5.87 12.47
C ASN A 778 -4.46 4.61 12.53
N ALA A 779 -5.36 4.50 13.52
CA ALA A 779 -6.32 3.41 13.57
C ALA A 779 -7.49 3.63 12.60
N THR A 780 -8.02 2.54 12.02
CA THR A 780 -9.32 2.57 11.33
C THR A 780 -10.42 2.46 12.37
N VAL A 781 -11.11 3.56 12.65
CA VAL A 781 -12.09 3.62 13.75
C VAL A 781 -13.53 3.47 13.23
N THR A 782 -14.29 2.57 13.82
CA THR A 782 -15.76 2.48 13.63
C THR A 782 -16.47 2.82 14.92
N ILE A 783 -17.30 3.87 14.90
CA ILE A 783 -18.09 4.29 16.06
C ILE A 783 -19.47 3.64 15.99
N CYS A 784 -19.78 2.78 16.95
CA CYS A 784 -21.07 2.12 17.13
C CYS A 784 -21.92 2.77 18.23
N HIS A 785 -23.22 2.54 18.20
CA HIS A 785 -24.18 3.05 19.18
C HIS A 785 -25.46 2.21 19.19
N SER A 786 -26.43 2.57 20.04
CA SER A 786 -27.71 1.84 20.18
C SER A 786 -28.51 1.67 18.88
N CYS A 787 -28.33 2.54 17.88
CA CYS A 787 -28.99 2.43 16.57
C CYS A 787 -28.14 1.72 15.49
N THR A 788 -27.01 1.10 15.85
CA THR A 788 -26.17 0.39 14.87
C THR A 788 -26.80 -0.95 14.50
N THR A 789 -27.16 -1.11 13.22
CA THR A 789 -27.68 -2.38 12.70
C THR A 789 -26.62 -3.46 12.76
N ASN A 790 -26.98 -4.63 13.28
CA ASN A 790 -26.11 -5.79 13.41
C ASN A 790 -24.79 -5.47 14.15
N LEU A 791 -24.91 -4.91 15.35
CA LEU A 791 -23.79 -4.53 16.21
C LEU A 791 -22.74 -5.66 16.34
N ALA A 792 -23.18 -6.91 16.50
CA ALA A 792 -22.30 -8.07 16.61
C ALA A 792 -21.41 -8.27 15.36
N ALA A 793 -21.94 -8.08 14.15
CA ALA A 793 -21.14 -8.19 12.93
C ALA A 793 -20.09 -7.08 12.81
N VAL A 794 -20.37 -5.89 13.35
CA VAL A 794 -19.42 -4.78 13.37
C VAL A 794 -18.34 -5.01 14.42
N THR A 795 -18.72 -5.39 15.65
CA THR A 795 -17.76 -5.63 16.74
C THR A 795 -16.84 -6.83 16.48
N ARG A 796 -17.29 -7.84 15.75
CA ARG A 796 -16.46 -8.99 15.30
C ARG A 796 -15.32 -8.61 14.35
N GLN A 797 -15.33 -7.40 13.80
CA GLN A 797 -14.23 -6.92 12.94
C GLN A 797 -13.14 -6.20 13.75
N ALA A 798 -13.38 -5.96 15.03
CA ALA A 798 -12.49 -5.18 15.89
C ALA A 798 -11.23 -5.97 16.27
N ASP A 799 -10.06 -5.41 15.97
CA ASP A 799 -8.80 -5.84 16.59
C ASP A 799 -8.71 -5.30 18.02
N VAL A 800 -9.25 -4.10 18.25
CA VAL A 800 -9.47 -3.51 19.58
C VAL A 800 -10.93 -3.13 19.69
N LEU A 801 -11.63 -3.69 20.68
CA LEU A 801 -13.03 -3.38 20.98
C LEU A 801 -13.11 -2.56 22.26
N VAL A 802 -13.64 -1.33 22.17
CA VAL A 802 -13.88 -0.48 23.33
C VAL A 802 -15.38 -0.41 23.62
N ALA A 803 -15.81 -0.99 24.73
CA ALA A 803 -17.19 -0.98 25.19
C ALA A 803 -17.42 0.16 26.19
N ALA A 804 -18.25 1.13 25.83
CA ALA A 804 -18.55 2.32 26.65
C ALA A 804 -20.01 2.77 26.46
N ALA A 805 -20.92 1.80 26.44
CA ALA A 805 -22.36 1.96 26.25
C ALA A 805 -23.11 2.23 27.56
N GLY A 806 -22.56 1.83 28.72
CA GLY A 806 -23.24 1.91 30.01
C GLY A 806 -24.39 0.90 30.11
N CYS A 807 -24.19 -0.30 29.60
CA CYS A 807 -25.16 -1.39 29.58
C CYS A 807 -24.49 -2.68 30.02
N ALA A 808 -24.83 -3.14 31.23
CA ALA A 808 -24.20 -4.29 31.87
C ALA A 808 -24.18 -5.54 30.97
N ARG A 809 -22.98 -6.11 30.75
CA ARG A 809 -22.76 -7.38 30.03
C ARG A 809 -23.38 -7.45 28.61
N MET A 810 -23.52 -6.31 27.94
CA MET A 810 -24.03 -6.22 26.58
C MET A 810 -23.10 -6.89 25.55
N VAL A 811 -21.78 -6.79 25.71
CA VAL A 811 -20.81 -7.42 24.81
C VAL A 811 -20.54 -8.86 25.26
N THR A 812 -20.98 -9.83 24.45
CA THR A 812 -20.81 -11.26 24.70
C THR A 812 -19.63 -11.86 23.93
N ALA A 813 -19.25 -13.11 24.24
CA ALA A 813 -18.18 -13.82 23.54
C ALA A 813 -18.37 -13.87 22.02
N GLU A 814 -19.60 -14.05 21.54
CA GLU A 814 -19.86 -14.11 20.09
C GLU A 814 -19.68 -12.77 19.41
N MET A 815 -19.64 -11.65 20.14
CA MET A 815 -19.45 -10.31 19.57
C MET A 815 -17.99 -9.94 19.40
N VAL A 816 -17.06 -10.76 19.89
CA VAL A 816 -15.64 -10.48 19.97
C VAL A 816 -14.87 -11.32 18.96
N LYS A 817 -13.97 -10.67 18.21
CA LYS A 817 -13.02 -11.35 17.33
C LYS A 817 -12.04 -12.16 18.20
N PRO A 818 -11.80 -13.46 17.91
CA PRO A 818 -10.78 -14.22 18.61
C PRO A 818 -9.42 -13.50 18.62
N GLY A 819 -8.81 -13.40 19.80
CA GLY A 819 -7.53 -12.71 20.00
C GLY A 819 -7.62 -11.17 20.10
N ALA A 820 -8.81 -10.56 20.03
CA ALA A 820 -8.95 -9.11 20.15
C ALA A 820 -8.63 -8.59 21.55
N ILE A 821 -8.23 -7.31 21.61
CA ILE A 821 -8.09 -6.58 22.87
C ILE A 821 -9.44 -5.95 23.22
N VAL A 822 -9.98 -6.29 24.39
CA VAL A 822 -11.29 -5.82 24.84
C VAL A 822 -11.12 -4.86 26.01
N ILE A 823 -11.49 -3.59 25.79
CA ILE A 823 -11.43 -2.53 26.79
C ILE A 823 -12.86 -2.21 27.23
N ASP A 824 -13.18 -2.64 28.44
CA ASP A 824 -14.43 -2.37 29.13
C ASP A 824 -14.32 -1.09 29.95
N VAL A 825 -14.93 -0.03 29.43
CA VAL A 825 -15.03 1.29 30.09
C VAL A 825 -16.29 1.38 30.95
N GLY A 826 -17.28 0.51 30.70
CA GLY A 826 -18.57 0.53 31.37
C GLY A 826 -18.44 0.30 32.87
N ILE A 827 -19.27 1.00 33.65
CA ILE A 827 -19.43 0.76 35.08
C ILE A 827 -20.92 0.75 35.39
N ASN A 828 -21.43 -0.41 35.74
CA ASN A 828 -22.84 -0.67 36.01
C ASN A 828 -22.98 -1.25 37.41
N ALA A 829 -23.78 -0.62 38.27
CA ALA A 829 -24.04 -1.11 39.62
C ALA A 829 -25.05 -2.27 39.59
N LEU A 830 -24.79 -3.32 40.37
CA LEU A 830 -25.70 -4.47 40.48
C LEU A 830 -26.71 -4.31 41.64
N PRO A 831 -27.95 -4.80 41.49
CA PRO A 831 -28.88 -4.96 42.61
C PRO A 831 -28.28 -5.91 43.65
N GLY A 832 -27.93 -5.40 44.83
CA GLY A 832 -27.27 -6.17 45.90
C GLY A 832 -25.82 -5.78 46.22
N GLY A 833 -25.25 -4.82 45.48
CA GLY A 833 -23.88 -4.33 45.68
C GLY A 833 -22.87 -4.98 44.72
N GLY A 834 -21.82 -4.23 44.40
CA GLY A 834 -20.83 -4.61 43.37
C GLY A 834 -21.04 -3.87 42.05
N MET A 835 -20.04 -3.99 41.17
CA MET A 835 -20.01 -3.32 39.86
C MET A 835 -19.55 -4.30 38.78
N VAL A 836 -20.18 -4.22 37.61
CA VAL A 836 -19.80 -4.95 36.39
C VAL A 836 -19.69 -3.97 35.23
N GLY A 837 -18.93 -4.35 34.20
CA GLY A 837 -18.80 -3.51 33.01
C GLY A 837 -19.83 -3.83 31.93
N ASP A 838 -19.59 -3.28 30.74
CA ASP A 838 -20.42 -3.50 29.56
C ASP A 838 -20.13 -4.84 28.89
N VAL A 839 -19.04 -5.50 29.27
CA VAL A 839 -18.59 -6.78 28.71
C VAL A 839 -18.94 -7.91 29.67
N ASP A 840 -19.46 -9.01 29.13
CA ASP A 840 -19.56 -10.26 29.87
C ASP A 840 -18.17 -10.89 30.05
N PHE A 841 -17.45 -10.40 31.06
CA PHE A 841 -16.04 -10.71 31.30
C PHE A 841 -15.75 -12.21 31.34
N ALA A 842 -16.64 -13.02 31.92
CA ALA A 842 -16.42 -14.45 32.09
C ALA A 842 -16.44 -15.22 30.77
N SER A 843 -17.31 -14.85 29.83
CA SER A 843 -17.38 -15.50 28.52
C SER A 843 -16.35 -14.90 27.55
N VAL A 844 -16.18 -13.58 27.56
CA VAL A 844 -15.28 -12.89 26.63
C VAL A 844 -13.80 -13.18 26.91
N ARG A 845 -13.41 -13.39 28.17
CA ARG A 845 -12.02 -13.75 28.50
C ARG A 845 -11.55 -15.07 27.88
N GLU A 846 -12.47 -15.94 27.47
CA GLU A 846 -12.13 -17.23 26.84
C GLU A 846 -11.89 -17.07 25.31
N VAL A 847 -12.15 -15.88 24.77
CA VAL A 847 -12.05 -15.57 23.32
C VAL A 847 -11.09 -14.41 23.04
N ALA A 848 -11.07 -13.39 23.90
CA ALA A 848 -10.20 -12.23 23.77
C ALA A 848 -8.72 -12.61 23.96
N GLY A 849 -7.82 -11.86 23.32
CA GLY A 849 -6.38 -11.96 23.58
C GLY A 849 -5.99 -11.23 24.87
N ALA A 850 -6.62 -10.08 25.12
CA ALA A 850 -6.48 -9.32 26.37
C ALA A 850 -7.80 -8.64 26.74
N ILE A 851 -8.05 -8.46 28.05
CA ILE A 851 -9.28 -7.85 28.56
C ILE A 851 -9.05 -7.02 29.82
N THR A 852 -9.69 -5.86 29.90
CA THR A 852 -9.69 -5.05 31.14
C THR A 852 -10.74 -5.56 32.13
N PRO A 853 -10.41 -5.73 33.42
CA PRO A 853 -11.39 -6.14 34.43
C PRO A 853 -12.25 -4.96 34.88
N VAL A 854 -13.51 -5.21 35.24
CA VAL A 854 -14.37 -4.23 35.93
C VAL A 854 -14.84 -4.81 37.26
N PRO A 855 -14.51 -4.18 38.41
CA PRO A 855 -13.68 -2.99 38.57
C PRO A 855 -12.17 -3.29 38.53
N GLY A 856 -11.37 -2.35 38.01
CA GLY A 856 -9.90 -2.41 38.12
C GLY A 856 -9.13 -2.19 36.82
N GLY A 857 -9.83 -2.03 35.70
CA GLY A 857 -9.29 -1.65 34.40
C GLY A 857 -9.24 -0.12 34.22
N VAL A 858 -10.14 0.44 33.42
CA VAL A 858 -10.08 1.84 32.96
C VAL A 858 -10.34 2.87 34.08
N GLY A 859 -11.19 2.55 35.06
CA GLY A 859 -11.61 3.48 36.12
C GLY A 859 -10.45 4.10 36.92
N PRO A 860 -9.55 3.30 37.52
CA PRO A 860 -8.36 3.82 38.22
C PRO A 860 -7.48 4.74 37.38
N LEU A 861 -7.35 4.47 36.08
CA LEU A 861 -6.54 5.27 35.16
C LEU A 861 -7.20 6.61 34.84
N THR A 862 -8.53 6.65 34.73
CA THR A 862 -9.29 7.90 34.52
C THR A 862 -8.96 8.93 35.59
N ASN A 863 -8.93 8.50 36.86
CA ASN A 863 -8.60 9.39 37.97
C ASN A 863 -7.17 9.95 37.87
N VAL A 864 -6.19 9.11 37.47
CA VAL A 864 -4.80 9.57 37.38
C VAL A 864 -4.59 10.49 36.18
N MET A 865 -5.26 10.24 35.05
CA MET A 865 -5.22 11.13 33.89
C MET A 865 -5.75 12.52 34.22
N LEU A 866 -6.85 12.61 34.97
CA LEU A 866 -7.37 13.89 35.46
C LEU A 866 -6.32 14.65 36.29
N LEU A 867 -5.66 13.97 37.23
CA LEU A 867 -4.61 14.57 38.08
C LEU A 867 -3.40 15.01 37.25
N LYS A 868 -2.98 14.20 36.25
CA LYS A 868 -1.91 14.55 35.31
C LYS A 868 -2.23 15.82 34.53
N GLN A 869 -3.47 15.99 34.08
CA GLN A 869 -3.92 17.20 33.39
C GLN A 869 -3.99 18.42 34.32
N CYS A 870 -4.31 18.25 35.60
CA CYS A 870 -4.20 19.32 36.60
C CYS A 870 -2.76 19.83 36.76
N VAL A 871 -1.78 18.92 36.83
CA VAL A 871 -0.36 19.30 36.88
C VAL A 871 0.07 19.99 35.59
N GLN A 872 -0.39 19.52 34.44
CA GLN A 872 -0.14 20.17 33.15
C GLN A 872 -0.72 21.59 33.10
N ALA A 873 -1.93 21.81 33.61
CA ALA A 873 -2.54 23.14 33.71
C ALA A 873 -1.70 24.09 34.59
N ALA A 874 -1.16 23.58 35.71
CA ALA A 874 -0.25 24.35 36.56
C ALA A 874 1.04 24.77 35.83
N TRP A 875 1.65 23.89 35.04
CA TRP A 875 2.80 24.26 34.21
C TRP A 875 2.47 25.31 33.15
N GLN A 876 1.35 25.13 32.44
CA GLN A 876 0.94 26.06 31.38
C GLN A 876 0.65 27.47 31.91
N LEU A 877 0.01 27.59 33.07
CA LEU A 877 -0.31 28.88 33.69
C LEU A 877 0.94 29.61 34.23
N ALA A 878 2.00 28.88 34.56
CA ALA A 878 3.28 29.45 34.99
C ALA A 878 4.18 29.92 33.83
N GLY A 879 3.74 29.79 32.58
CA GLY A 879 4.51 30.24 31.40
C GLY A 879 5.60 29.27 30.94
N GLU A 880 5.77 28.12 31.60
CA GLU A 880 6.67 27.05 31.14
C GLU A 880 5.91 26.11 30.18
N LYS A 881 6.19 26.21 28.88
CA LYS A 881 5.77 25.16 27.92
C LYS A 881 6.65 23.93 28.14
N LYS A 882 6.23 23.03 29.02
CA LYS A 882 6.79 21.68 29.01
C LYS A 882 6.17 20.93 27.84
N ASP A 883 7.00 20.41 26.94
CA ASP A 883 6.61 19.38 25.97
C ASP A 883 6.24 18.11 26.74
N PHE A 884 5.02 18.07 27.27
CA PHE A 884 4.37 16.80 27.53
C PHE A 884 4.23 16.16 26.16
N LYS A 885 5.11 15.21 25.84
CA LYS A 885 4.99 14.36 24.66
C LYS A 885 3.54 13.84 24.63
N THR A 886 2.70 14.50 23.85
CA THR A 886 1.52 13.87 23.28
C THR A 886 2.10 12.67 22.58
N ALA A 887 1.74 11.47 23.04
CA ALA A 887 2.13 10.26 22.34
C ALA A 887 1.70 10.48 20.89
N ALA A 888 2.66 10.72 19.99
CA ALA A 888 2.51 10.71 18.54
C ALA A 888 2.55 9.27 18.07
#